data_AF-A0A7V9D1M2-F1
#
_entry.id   AF-A0A7V9D1M2-F1
#
_cell.length_a   1.000
_cell.length_b   1.000
_cell.length_c   1.000
_cell.angle_alpha   90.00
_cell.angle_beta   90.00
_cell.angle_gamma   90.00
#
_symmetry.space_group_name_H-M   'P 1'
#
loop_
_entity.id
_entity.type
_entity.pdbx_description
1 polymer ?
#
loop_
_entity_poly.entity_id
_entity_poly.type
_entity_poly.pdbx_seq_one_letter_code
_entity_poly.pdbx_strand_id
1 'polypeptide(L)'
;MGLLDQLRRELAHALGDDVDIHAMLRHAGLDDSRIAPVQPSQKPTAKRTISTDSFWIPPGRRVTIGGYVILGGMLYIGTGLPAVNTYVGTEPALIDPALPLSRKPSNGWLRYYYAPAYKDLPPPERAAYLRWLAGDRRDPNAPVEHVLLFFYGLERRLMADALRSPKAWEDAPAIVAEVERLLEAYGGHYSFAYHARNFLEAVRLLDGDSRRAYEDPPPDVQRGWELPYQIKLALGQLSADRKSIPAAWALAWLRAHPDTRLPTPATRCPEEFKRLFILRYQEQFGEGMVLKPNKRRLHLQYRAASKSFAGGVKLPVGNVPDISGLRTPVQKLTEIGSECSEALRPYSRWALRHPDDTDSIAAAMLLPPELAGTNHKVEAVRAWIEERLADKQIAMIEGADLIAHWPATTSGKLTKSEFVLYAQLLDRLGYGVEPDARFGGPTLSAGRVAIFRLSPGPTVQISSAYMRATLLLHLANAVCFEDGAPGEAERRFLYAYAEMVPSLTDAERHRLRAHLAWRLTTGARLTGLKSRLAGLPAEDRPTIGRFLVSVAAADGPVSHEEVKALEKIYRLLGLAPGEVYGEIHAHTVSQAAREPVRVRAAAPTHGGFAIPAPPSRQVVLDGARVERKLADSAAVSALLGSIFQEEDPGRGRAAPPPTEDQLVSGLDAAHSALLCALVVRPSWRRMELEALAADQGLLPEGALDTINEASLEASGEPACEGEDPIQMNEEALKELLA
;
A
#
# COMPACT_ATOMS: atom_id res chain seq x y z
N MET A 1 26.55 15.18 57.49
CA MET A 1 25.21 15.49 58.03
C MET A 1 24.50 16.47 57.10
N GLY A 2 23.88 16.01 56.02
CA GLY A 2 23.23 16.93 55.07
C GLY A 2 22.16 16.26 54.20
N LEU A 3 22.40 15.00 53.80
CA LEU A 3 21.45 14.24 52.98
C LEU A 3 20.21 13.76 53.77
N LEU A 4 20.40 13.36 55.04
CA LEU A 4 19.35 12.84 55.92
C LEU A 4 18.37 13.94 56.37
N ASP A 5 18.85 15.15 56.65
CA ASP A 5 17.99 16.29 56.99
C ASP A 5 17.25 16.88 55.77
N GLN A 6 17.77 16.63 54.56
CA GLN A 6 17.08 16.98 53.32
C GLN A 6 15.95 15.99 53.03
N LEU A 7 16.22 14.69 53.15
CA LEU A 7 15.21 13.62 53.05
C LEU A 7 14.08 13.76 54.09
N ARG A 8 14.40 14.14 55.34
CA ARG A 8 13.40 14.37 56.40
C ARG A 8 12.46 15.54 56.07
N ARG A 9 12.97 16.61 55.47
CA ARG A 9 12.17 17.79 55.08
C ARG A 9 11.29 17.51 53.86
N GLU A 10 11.78 16.74 52.90
CA GLU A 10 10.99 16.36 51.72
C GLU A 10 9.86 15.37 52.06
N LEU A 11 10.10 14.44 52.99
CA LEU A 11 9.07 13.50 53.48
C LEU A 11 7.98 14.18 54.33
N ALA A 12 8.34 15.13 55.19
CA ALA A 12 7.37 15.91 55.97
C ALA A 12 6.48 16.79 55.06
N HIS A 13 7.03 17.28 53.94
CA HIS A 13 6.28 18.08 52.99
C HIS A 13 5.29 17.27 52.14
N ALA A 14 5.59 15.99 51.89
CA ALA A 14 4.78 15.12 51.02
C ALA A 14 3.61 14.41 51.72
N LEU A 15 3.65 14.24 53.06
CA LEU A 15 2.73 13.36 53.79
C LEU A 15 1.76 14.09 54.74
N GLY A 16 1.89 15.42 54.91
CA GLY A 16 1.05 16.22 55.82
C GLY A 16 1.37 15.99 57.31
N ASP A 17 1.02 16.96 58.16
CA ASP A 17 1.45 17.06 59.56
C ASP A 17 0.91 15.95 60.51
N ASP A 18 0.14 14.99 60.01
CA ASP A 18 -0.52 13.93 60.79
C ASP A 18 0.18 12.55 60.72
N VAL A 19 1.35 12.46 60.09
CA VAL A 19 2.11 11.19 59.97
C VAL A 19 3.35 11.19 60.87
N ASP A 20 3.38 10.27 61.85
CA ASP A 20 4.54 10.08 62.73
C ASP A 20 5.69 9.36 61.99
N ILE A 21 6.55 10.18 61.36
CA ILE A 21 7.75 9.77 60.62
C ILE A 21 8.72 8.96 61.51
N HIS A 22 8.72 9.16 62.83
CA HIS A 22 9.58 8.41 63.75
C HIS A 22 9.11 6.97 63.98
N ALA A 23 7.81 6.68 63.82
CA ALA A 23 7.30 5.31 63.89
C ALA A 23 7.69 4.50 62.62
N MET A 24 7.64 5.12 61.44
CA MET A 24 7.96 4.46 60.16
C MET A 24 9.45 4.13 60.03
N LEU A 25 10.34 5.02 60.45
CA LEU A 25 11.80 4.78 60.39
C LEU A 25 12.27 3.66 61.35
N ARG A 26 11.57 3.48 62.49
CA ARG A 26 11.82 2.37 63.42
C ARG A 26 11.36 1.02 62.86
N HIS A 27 10.25 0.98 62.12
CA HIS A 27 9.77 -0.24 61.46
C HIS A 27 10.69 -0.68 60.30
N ALA A 28 11.40 0.27 59.67
CA ALA A 28 12.36 0.02 58.60
C ALA A 28 13.80 -0.32 59.09
N GLY A 29 14.02 -0.41 60.41
CA GLY A 29 15.32 -0.81 60.98
C GLY A 29 16.46 0.22 60.85
N LEU A 30 16.14 1.50 60.65
CA LEU A 30 17.11 2.60 60.47
C LEU A 30 17.20 3.46 61.75
N ASP A 31 17.63 2.87 62.86
CA ASP A 31 17.87 3.60 64.12
C ASP A 31 19.36 3.94 64.32
N ASP A 32 19.64 5.11 64.88
CA ASP A 32 20.94 5.82 64.92
C ASP A 32 22.01 5.16 65.84
N SER A 33 21.78 3.94 66.33
CA SER A 33 22.52 3.36 67.45
C SER A 33 23.55 2.26 67.12
N ARG A 34 23.96 2.07 65.85
CA ARG A 34 25.04 1.11 65.49
C ARG A 34 26.09 1.62 64.49
N ILE A 35 26.56 2.85 64.67
CA ILE A 35 27.80 3.31 64.02
C ILE A 35 28.94 3.19 65.04
N ALA A 36 29.72 2.11 64.96
CA ALA A 36 31.01 2.04 65.66
C ALA A 36 32.01 3.01 64.99
N PRO A 37 32.85 3.74 65.77
CA PRO A 37 33.79 4.69 65.19
C PRO A 37 34.86 3.97 64.38
N VAL A 38 34.92 4.24 63.08
CA VAL A 38 36.02 3.83 62.21
C VAL A 38 37.26 4.64 62.58
N GLN A 39 38.29 3.97 63.10
CA GLN A 39 39.61 4.57 63.33
C GLN A 39 40.19 5.08 62.00
N PRO A 40 40.92 6.22 62.00
CA PRO A 40 41.56 6.75 60.80
C PRO A 40 42.69 5.80 60.35
N SER A 41 42.41 5.00 59.33
CA SER A 41 43.41 4.19 58.66
C SER A 41 44.27 5.07 57.74
N GLN A 42 45.56 4.94 57.98
CA GLN A 42 46.75 5.44 57.29
C GLN A 42 46.58 5.90 55.82
N LYS A 43 47.31 6.99 55.50
CA LYS A 43 47.50 7.58 54.17
C LYS A 43 47.57 6.52 53.06
N PRO A 44 46.91 6.72 51.91
CA PRO A 44 46.92 5.74 50.82
C PRO A 44 48.34 5.60 50.24
N THR A 45 48.97 4.47 50.51
CA THR A 45 50.09 3.94 49.73
C THR A 45 49.68 3.83 48.26
N ALA A 46 50.59 4.25 47.37
CA ALA A 46 50.40 4.27 45.92
C ALA A 46 49.73 2.97 45.40
N LYS A 47 48.53 3.09 44.84
CA LYS A 47 47.80 1.97 44.22
C LYS A 47 48.64 1.44 43.06
N ARG A 48 49.15 0.22 43.19
CA ARG A 48 49.76 -0.55 42.11
C ARG A 48 48.74 -0.67 40.97
N THR A 49 48.96 0.01 39.86
CA THR A 49 48.05 0.00 38.70
C THR A 49 48.05 -1.41 38.10
N ILE A 50 46.96 -2.15 38.29
CA ILE A 50 46.78 -3.48 37.70
C ILE A 50 46.65 -3.30 36.19
N SER A 51 47.57 -3.88 35.42
CA SER A 51 47.49 -3.89 33.94
C SER A 51 46.46 -4.92 33.48
N THR A 52 45.40 -4.47 32.80
CA THR A 52 44.32 -5.35 32.32
C THR A 52 44.81 -6.35 31.27
N ASP A 53 45.84 -6.00 30.50
CA ASP A 53 46.50 -6.89 29.52
C ASP A 53 47.05 -8.17 30.16
N SER A 54 47.42 -8.14 31.44
CA SER A 54 47.92 -9.35 32.13
C SER A 54 46.83 -10.40 32.38
N PHE A 55 45.56 -10.02 32.26
CA PHE A 55 44.40 -10.90 32.39
C PHE A 55 43.83 -11.32 31.03
N TRP A 56 44.17 -10.61 29.95
CA TRP A 56 43.58 -10.83 28.63
C TRP A 56 44.30 -11.94 27.87
N ILE A 57 43.54 -12.90 27.37
CA ILE A 57 43.98 -13.90 26.41
C ILE A 57 43.61 -13.40 25.00
N PRO A 58 44.57 -13.06 24.13
CA PRO A 58 44.29 -12.53 22.80
C PRO A 58 43.55 -13.51 21.87
N PRO A 59 42.97 -13.01 20.76
CA PRO A 59 42.38 -13.84 19.72
C PRO A 59 43.28 -15.01 19.27
N GLY A 60 42.69 -16.19 19.10
CA GLY A 60 43.39 -17.38 18.60
C GLY A 60 44.40 -18.01 19.57
N ARG A 61 44.52 -17.51 20.81
CA ARG A 61 45.40 -18.09 21.82
C ARG A 61 44.70 -19.20 22.60
N ARG A 62 45.37 -20.35 22.68
CA ARG A 62 44.94 -21.51 23.46
C ARG A 62 45.09 -21.28 24.96
N VAL A 63 44.08 -21.68 25.73
CA VAL A 63 44.13 -21.75 27.19
C VAL A 63 43.43 -23.02 27.70
N THR A 64 43.79 -23.48 28.90
CA THR A 64 43.16 -24.65 29.55
C THR A 64 42.70 -24.28 30.96
N ILE A 65 41.41 -24.50 31.24
CA ILE A 65 40.76 -24.13 32.50
C ILE A 65 39.96 -25.33 32.98
N GLY A 66 40.30 -25.89 34.14
CA GLY A 66 39.53 -26.99 34.73
C GLY A 66 39.37 -28.22 33.83
N GLY A 67 40.34 -28.49 32.95
CA GLY A 67 40.31 -29.59 31.97
C GLY A 67 39.70 -29.24 30.61
N TYR A 68 39.07 -28.06 30.46
CA TYR A 68 38.53 -27.59 29.19
C TYR A 68 39.59 -26.87 28.36
N VAL A 69 39.77 -27.27 27.11
CA VAL A 69 40.72 -26.64 26.16
C VAL A 69 39.98 -25.64 25.29
N ILE A 70 40.31 -24.35 25.43
CA ILE A 70 39.68 -23.26 24.68
C ILE A 70 40.68 -22.74 23.67
N LEU A 71 40.31 -22.70 22.39
CA LEU A 71 41.22 -22.37 21.28
C LEU A 71 41.08 -20.91 20.80
N GLY A 72 39.91 -20.30 20.96
CA GLY A 72 39.60 -19.00 20.36
C GLY A 72 40.14 -17.77 21.10
N GLY A 73 40.61 -17.92 22.35
CA GLY A 73 40.99 -16.78 23.20
C GLY A 73 39.86 -15.77 23.37
N MET A 74 40.21 -14.48 23.46
CA MET A 74 39.30 -13.34 23.72
C MET A 74 38.65 -13.38 25.11
N LEU A 75 39.43 -13.72 26.14
CA LEU A 75 38.93 -13.98 27.49
C LEU A 75 39.75 -13.23 28.54
N TYR A 76 39.09 -12.76 29.59
CA TYR A 76 39.76 -12.33 30.81
C TYR A 76 39.87 -13.50 31.78
N ILE A 77 41.08 -13.84 32.20
CA ILE A 77 41.38 -14.96 33.11
C ILE A 77 42.30 -14.50 34.23
N GLY A 78 41.97 -14.90 35.46
CA GLY A 78 42.80 -14.64 36.64
C GLY A 78 41.96 -14.30 37.86
N THR A 79 42.59 -13.69 38.86
CA THR A 79 41.94 -13.30 40.12
C THR A 79 42.08 -11.80 40.35
N GLY A 80 40.98 -11.14 40.74
CA GLY A 80 41.02 -9.76 41.21
C GLY A 80 41.06 -8.66 40.14
N LEU A 81 40.63 -8.91 38.90
CA LEU A 81 40.38 -7.84 37.92
C LEU A 81 39.17 -7.01 38.36
N PRO A 82 39.33 -5.71 38.70
CA PRO A 82 38.19 -4.87 39.05
C PRO A 82 37.34 -4.57 37.82
N ALA A 83 36.02 -4.46 38.01
CA ALA A 83 35.10 -3.93 37.02
C ALA A 83 35.49 -2.51 36.57
N VAL A 84 35.01 -2.09 35.40
CA VAL A 84 35.28 -0.76 34.82
C VAL A 84 34.83 0.34 35.78
N ASN A 85 33.63 0.20 36.33
CA ASN A 85 33.16 0.93 37.47
C ASN A 85 33.46 0.14 38.75
N THR A 86 34.36 0.67 39.57
CA THR A 86 34.86 -0.01 40.77
C THR A 86 33.81 -0.29 41.83
N TYR A 87 32.65 0.39 41.81
CA TYR A 87 31.55 0.11 42.74
C TYR A 87 30.87 -1.25 42.48
N VAL A 88 31.05 -1.83 41.29
CA VAL A 88 30.53 -3.15 40.92
C VAL A 88 31.39 -4.29 41.52
N GLY A 89 32.62 -3.98 41.96
CA GLY A 89 33.57 -4.95 42.50
C GLY A 89 34.37 -5.65 41.40
N THR A 90 34.32 -6.98 41.35
CA THR A 90 35.03 -7.80 40.36
C THR A 90 34.38 -7.74 38.99
N GLU A 91 35.19 -7.74 37.93
CA GLU A 91 34.73 -7.80 36.54
C GLU A 91 33.83 -9.02 36.28
N PRO A 92 32.57 -8.82 35.80
CA PRO A 92 31.67 -9.91 35.47
C PRO A 92 32.24 -10.95 34.50
N ALA A 93 33.00 -10.52 33.49
CA ALA A 93 33.61 -11.38 32.47
C ALA A 93 34.88 -12.14 32.95
N LEU A 94 35.38 -11.87 34.16
CA LEU A 94 36.61 -12.50 34.64
C LEU A 94 36.39 -13.96 34.97
N ILE A 95 37.02 -14.85 34.21
CA ILE A 95 37.08 -16.28 34.51
C ILE A 95 38.14 -16.51 35.57
N ASP A 96 37.69 -16.80 36.79
CA ASP A 96 38.56 -17.17 37.91
C ASP A 96 38.81 -18.70 37.91
N PRO A 97 40.04 -19.16 37.63
CA PRO A 97 40.37 -20.59 37.61
C PRO A 97 40.31 -21.26 39.00
N ALA A 98 40.32 -20.48 40.09
CA ALA A 98 40.30 -21.00 41.45
C ALA A 98 38.89 -21.39 41.93
N LEU A 99 37.84 -20.95 41.23
CA LEU A 99 36.47 -21.27 41.62
C LEU A 99 36.11 -22.74 41.29
N PRO A 100 35.35 -23.46 42.14
CA PRO A 100 35.14 -24.91 42.03
C PRO A 100 34.26 -25.32 40.85
N LEU A 101 34.64 -26.31 40.04
CA LEU A 101 33.83 -26.79 38.90
C LEU A 101 33.11 -28.10 39.22
N SER A 102 31.89 -28.28 38.70
CA SER A 102 31.19 -29.56 38.75
C SER A 102 31.74 -30.52 37.68
N ARG A 103 31.78 -31.83 37.99
CA ARG A 103 32.03 -32.88 37.00
C ARG A 103 30.86 -33.07 36.01
N LYS A 104 29.64 -32.73 36.44
CA LYS A 104 28.44 -32.76 35.61
C LYS A 104 28.04 -31.31 35.30
N PRO A 105 28.40 -30.77 34.12
CA PRO A 105 27.96 -29.44 33.73
C PRO A 105 26.44 -29.41 33.51
N SER A 106 25.84 -28.24 33.78
CA SER A 106 24.41 -28.02 33.69
C SER A 106 23.86 -28.15 32.27
N ASN A 107 22.54 -28.39 32.15
CA ASN A 107 21.81 -28.45 30.89
C ASN A 107 20.86 -27.24 30.69
N GLY A 108 20.96 -26.16 31.49
CA GLY A 108 20.28 -24.89 31.15
C GLY A 108 19.53 -24.15 32.26
N TRP A 109 20.03 -24.09 33.50
CA TRP A 109 19.40 -23.31 34.58
C TRP A 109 19.79 -21.81 34.58
N LEU A 110 20.62 -21.36 33.63
CA LEU A 110 21.08 -19.97 33.54
C LEU A 110 19.99 -18.95 33.20
N ARG A 111 18.82 -19.39 32.70
CA ARG A 111 17.68 -18.52 32.33
C ARG A 111 17.12 -17.65 33.47
N TYR A 112 17.53 -17.88 34.71
CA TYR A 112 17.11 -17.08 35.88
C TYR A 112 18.06 -15.92 36.22
N TYR A 113 19.17 -15.75 35.50
CA TYR A 113 20.15 -14.68 35.76
C TYR A 113 20.06 -13.57 34.71
N TYR A 114 19.39 -12.46 35.06
CA TYR A 114 19.20 -11.32 34.16
C TYR A 114 20.49 -10.58 33.76
N ALA A 115 21.62 -10.85 34.44
CA ALA A 115 22.96 -10.36 34.09
C ALA A 115 24.04 -11.17 34.82
N PRO A 116 24.54 -12.28 34.23
CA PRO A 116 25.44 -13.20 34.92
C PRO A 116 26.83 -12.58 35.12
N ALA A 117 27.45 -12.85 36.26
CA ALA A 117 28.88 -12.68 36.44
C ALA A 117 29.50 -14.05 36.69
N TYR A 118 30.65 -14.35 36.09
CA TYR A 118 31.26 -15.68 36.21
C TYR A 118 31.44 -16.10 37.68
N LYS A 119 31.85 -15.17 38.54
CA LYS A 119 32.02 -15.41 39.99
C LYS A 119 30.76 -15.86 40.72
N ASP A 120 29.58 -15.45 40.23
CA ASP A 120 28.28 -15.69 40.88
C ASP A 120 27.62 -16.97 40.33
N LEU A 121 28.19 -17.57 39.27
CA LEU A 121 27.69 -18.80 38.69
C LEU A 121 28.00 -20.01 39.58
N PRO A 122 27.01 -20.89 39.83
CA PRO A 122 27.25 -22.11 40.58
C PRO A 122 28.18 -23.07 39.80
N PRO A 123 28.88 -24.00 40.49
CA PRO A 123 29.83 -24.94 39.87
C PRO A 123 29.37 -25.65 38.58
N PRO A 124 28.13 -26.17 38.46
CA PRO A 124 27.66 -26.80 37.22
C PRO A 124 27.45 -25.83 36.06
N GLU A 125 27.09 -24.57 36.33
CA GLU A 125 26.92 -23.55 35.29
C GLU A 125 28.28 -23.02 34.80
N ARG A 126 29.26 -22.84 35.69
CA ARG A 126 30.63 -22.51 35.26
C ARG A 126 31.22 -23.60 34.36
N ALA A 127 31.00 -24.87 34.71
CA ALA A 127 31.43 -25.98 33.87
C ALA A 127 30.70 -26.01 32.50
N ALA A 128 29.40 -25.67 32.46
CA ALA A 128 28.64 -25.56 31.21
C ALA A 128 29.14 -24.41 30.32
N TYR A 129 29.43 -23.25 30.91
CA TYR A 129 30.00 -22.10 30.20
C TYR A 129 31.39 -22.41 29.62
N LEU A 130 32.28 -23.02 30.41
CA LEU A 130 33.61 -23.43 29.92
C LEU A 130 33.53 -24.49 28.82
N ARG A 131 32.57 -25.42 28.89
CA ARG A 131 32.29 -26.38 27.82
C ARG A 131 31.84 -25.69 26.54
N TRP A 132 30.96 -24.70 26.63
CA TRP A 132 30.54 -23.90 25.47
C TRP A 132 31.70 -23.10 24.87
N LEU A 133 32.55 -22.47 25.71
CA LEU A 133 33.75 -21.77 25.26
C LEU A 133 34.79 -22.69 24.59
N ALA A 134 34.88 -23.95 25.02
CA ALA A 134 35.76 -24.96 24.43
C ALA A 134 35.25 -25.50 23.08
N GLY A 135 33.95 -25.34 22.79
CA GLY A 135 33.38 -25.58 21.47
C GLY A 135 33.68 -24.45 20.49
N ASP A 136 32.88 -24.36 19.43
CA ASP A 136 32.95 -23.32 18.40
C ASP A 136 32.14 -22.05 18.76
N ARG A 137 31.47 -22.05 19.92
CA ARG A 137 30.54 -20.99 20.36
C ARG A 137 29.42 -20.76 19.33
N ARG A 138 28.89 -21.83 18.71
CA ARG A 138 27.75 -21.78 17.77
C ARG A 138 26.62 -22.73 18.10
N ASP A 139 26.70 -23.45 19.22
CA ASP A 139 25.63 -24.37 19.63
C ASP A 139 24.30 -23.60 19.76
N PRO A 140 23.29 -23.89 18.91
CA PRO A 140 22.02 -23.17 18.92
C PRO A 140 21.20 -23.44 20.19
N ASN A 141 21.53 -24.49 20.95
CA ASN A 141 20.85 -24.83 22.21
C ASN A 141 21.54 -24.24 23.44
N ALA A 142 22.65 -23.49 23.26
CA ALA A 142 23.33 -22.85 24.37
C ALA A 142 22.44 -21.76 25.00
N PRO A 143 22.39 -21.65 26.35
CA PRO A 143 21.78 -20.50 27.01
C PRO A 143 22.40 -19.19 26.53
N VAL A 144 21.57 -18.22 26.14
CA VAL A 144 22.02 -16.90 25.64
C VAL A 144 22.88 -16.15 26.67
N GLU A 145 22.72 -16.47 27.94
CA GLU A 145 23.49 -15.94 29.06
C GLU A 145 24.98 -16.32 28.97
N HIS A 146 25.33 -17.46 28.38
CA HIS A 146 26.73 -17.79 28.06
C HIS A 146 27.30 -16.83 27.01
N VAL A 147 26.52 -16.55 25.96
CA VAL A 147 26.89 -15.63 24.88
C VAL A 147 27.09 -14.23 25.43
N LEU A 148 26.16 -13.75 26.27
CA LEU A 148 26.25 -12.46 26.95
C LEU A 148 27.46 -12.37 27.88
N LEU A 149 27.73 -13.41 28.69
CA LEU A 149 28.89 -13.42 29.59
C LEU A 149 30.22 -13.35 28.83
N PHE A 150 30.33 -14.04 27.70
CA PHE A 150 31.49 -13.94 26.81
C PHE A 150 31.59 -12.54 26.18
N PHE A 151 30.46 -12.04 25.67
CA PHE A 151 30.34 -10.72 25.09
C PHE A 151 30.76 -9.59 26.05
N TYR A 152 30.52 -9.72 27.37
CA TYR A 152 30.99 -8.75 28.36
C TYR A 152 32.50 -8.53 28.34
N GLY A 153 33.28 -9.57 28.04
CA GLY A 153 34.73 -9.48 27.87
C GLY A 153 35.10 -8.69 26.62
N LEU A 154 34.45 -8.98 25.49
CA LEU A 154 34.64 -8.26 24.23
C LEU A 154 34.27 -6.76 24.38
N GLU A 155 33.14 -6.53 25.05
CA GLU A 155 32.61 -5.20 25.36
C GLU A 155 33.59 -4.41 26.23
N ARG A 156 34.10 -5.00 27.32
CA ARG A 156 35.15 -4.39 28.14
C ARG A 156 36.39 -4.06 27.33
N ARG A 157 36.86 -4.98 26.48
CA ARG A 157 38.11 -4.83 25.74
C ARG A 157 38.09 -3.58 24.87
N LEU A 158 37.01 -3.35 24.12
CA LEU A 158 36.92 -2.20 23.20
C LEU A 158 36.35 -0.94 23.86
N MET A 159 35.41 -1.06 24.81
CA MET A 159 34.72 0.10 25.39
C MET A 159 35.40 0.66 26.64
N ALA A 160 36.41 -0.02 27.20
CA ALA A 160 37.16 0.46 28.36
C ALA A 160 38.67 0.37 28.17
N ASP A 161 39.20 -0.82 27.83
CA ASP A 161 40.64 -1.03 27.77
C ASP A 161 41.26 -0.30 26.56
N ALA A 162 40.64 -0.42 25.38
CA ALA A 162 41.13 0.20 24.14
C ALA A 162 41.07 1.74 24.15
N LEU A 163 40.18 2.33 24.97
CA LEU A 163 40.17 3.78 25.21
C LEU A 163 41.38 4.29 26.00
N ARG A 164 42.13 3.40 26.64
CA ARG A 164 43.31 3.71 27.48
C ARG A 164 44.61 3.13 26.92
N SER A 165 44.51 2.16 26.02
CA SER A 165 45.64 1.40 25.49
C SER A 165 45.46 1.13 23.99
N PRO A 166 46.31 1.72 23.12
CA PRO A 166 46.28 1.43 21.68
C PRO A 166 46.47 -0.06 21.36
N LYS A 167 47.26 -0.76 22.18
CA LYS A 167 47.46 -2.21 22.06
C LYS A 167 46.16 -3.01 22.19
N ALA A 168 45.21 -2.55 23.00
CA ALA A 168 43.92 -3.20 23.12
C ALA A 168 43.01 -2.95 21.90
N TRP A 169 43.26 -1.87 21.16
CA TRP A 169 42.57 -1.58 19.89
C TRP A 169 43.01 -2.52 18.76
N GLU A 170 44.23 -3.08 18.81
CA GLU A 170 44.70 -4.09 17.83
C GLU A 170 43.79 -5.33 17.77
N ASP A 171 43.05 -5.64 18.85
CA ASP A 171 42.11 -6.76 18.89
C ASP A 171 40.77 -6.45 18.17
N ALA A 172 40.50 -5.18 17.83
CA ALA A 172 39.19 -4.74 17.34
C ALA A 172 38.69 -5.49 16.08
N PRO A 173 39.50 -5.71 15.02
CA PRO A 173 39.04 -6.44 13.84
C PRO A 173 38.58 -7.88 14.15
N ALA A 174 39.31 -8.57 15.03
CA ALA A 174 38.97 -9.93 15.42
C ALA A 174 37.74 -9.99 16.32
N ILE A 175 37.57 -8.99 17.21
CA ILE A 175 36.41 -8.87 18.07
C ILE A 175 35.14 -8.54 17.26
N VAL A 176 35.23 -7.61 16.30
CA VAL A 176 34.12 -7.26 15.40
C VAL A 176 33.65 -8.51 14.64
N ALA A 177 34.58 -9.24 14.01
CA ALA A 177 34.26 -10.47 13.29
C ALA A 177 33.62 -11.53 14.20
N GLU A 178 34.09 -11.67 15.45
CA GLU A 178 33.49 -12.60 16.41
C GLU A 178 32.06 -12.18 16.80
N VAL A 179 31.81 -10.88 17.01
CA VAL A 179 30.46 -10.38 17.34
C VAL A 179 29.50 -10.56 16.18
N GLU A 180 29.93 -10.30 14.94
CA GLU A 180 29.12 -10.56 13.73
C GLU A 180 28.80 -12.05 13.59
N ARG A 181 29.78 -12.93 13.82
CA ARG A 181 29.59 -14.38 13.82
C ARG A 181 28.64 -14.86 14.92
N LEU A 182 28.66 -14.23 16.11
CA LEU A 182 27.71 -14.52 17.17
C LEU A 182 26.31 -14.01 16.83
N LEU A 183 26.18 -12.87 16.12
CA LEU A 183 24.91 -12.38 15.61
C LEU A 183 24.29 -13.32 14.58
N GLU A 184 25.10 -13.95 13.72
CA GLU A 184 24.61 -14.99 12.80
C GLU A 184 24.03 -16.20 13.54
N ALA A 185 24.69 -16.65 14.62
CA ALA A 185 24.27 -17.84 15.36
C ALA A 185 23.13 -17.56 16.36
N TYR A 186 23.12 -16.39 17.01
CA TYR A 186 22.25 -16.07 18.15
C TYR A 186 21.38 -14.81 17.94
N GLY A 187 21.35 -14.25 16.72
CA GLY A 187 20.63 -13.02 16.40
C GLY A 187 19.11 -13.08 16.57
N GLY A 188 18.54 -14.29 16.69
CA GLY A 188 17.12 -14.47 17.05
C GLY A 188 16.80 -14.07 18.49
N HIS A 189 17.80 -13.96 19.37
CA HIS A 189 17.60 -13.49 20.74
C HIS A 189 17.67 -11.97 20.84
N TYR A 190 16.52 -11.32 21.02
CA TYR A 190 16.38 -9.87 21.05
C TYR A 190 17.39 -9.14 21.94
N SER A 191 17.57 -9.59 23.19
CA SER A 191 18.49 -8.95 24.15
C SER A 191 19.95 -8.95 23.67
N PHE A 192 20.44 -10.09 23.18
CA PHE A 192 21.80 -10.18 22.65
C PHE A 192 21.95 -9.37 21.35
N ALA A 193 21.01 -9.53 20.41
CA ALA A 193 21.05 -8.84 19.12
C ALA A 193 21.07 -7.32 19.28
N TYR A 194 20.29 -6.78 20.23
CA TYR A 194 20.28 -5.36 20.57
C TYR A 194 21.66 -4.87 21.04
N HIS A 195 22.27 -5.55 22.01
CA HIS A 195 23.57 -5.14 22.56
C HIS A 195 24.71 -5.28 21.54
N ALA A 196 24.74 -6.39 20.79
CA ALA A 196 25.76 -6.65 19.79
C ALA A 196 25.72 -5.63 18.64
N ARG A 197 24.53 -5.29 18.12
CA ARG A 197 24.39 -4.26 17.07
C ARG A 197 24.83 -2.88 17.57
N ASN A 198 24.37 -2.46 18.75
CA ASN A 198 24.79 -1.19 19.35
C ASN A 198 26.29 -1.14 19.64
N PHE A 199 26.90 -2.28 19.99
CA PHE A 199 28.34 -2.41 20.20
C PHE A 199 29.11 -2.20 18.90
N LEU A 200 28.72 -2.87 17.82
CA LEU A 200 29.35 -2.71 16.51
C LEU A 200 29.27 -1.25 16.02
N GLU A 201 28.12 -0.58 16.21
CA GLU A 201 27.98 0.84 15.92
C GLU A 201 28.92 1.71 16.77
N ALA A 202 28.98 1.46 18.08
CA ALA A 202 29.84 2.20 18.99
C ALA A 202 31.34 2.02 18.66
N VAL A 203 31.77 0.81 18.27
CA VAL A 203 33.15 0.54 17.85
C VAL A 203 33.51 1.35 16.61
N ARG A 204 32.63 1.39 15.59
CA ARG A 204 32.85 2.20 14.37
C ARG A 204 33.06 3.68 14.69
N LEU A 205 32.27 4.22 15.63
CA LEU A 205 32.40 5.62 16.06
C LEU A 205 33.70 5.89 16.82
N LEU A 206 34.16 4.92 17.61
CA LEU A 206 35.40 5.02 18.38
C LEU A 206 36.66 4.85 17.51
N ASP A 207 36.59 4.09 16.42
CA ASP A 207 37.69 3.93 15.44
C ASP A 207 38.07 5.25 14.76
N GLY A 208 37.17 6.25 14.82
CA GLY A 208 37.40 7.56 14.22
C GLY A 208 37.26 7.54 12.70
N ASP A 209 36.44 6.61 12.16
CA ASP A 209 36.08 6.62 10.75
C ASP A 209 35.58 8.03 10.36
N SER A 210 36.30 8.65 9.43
CA SER A 210 36.01 10.01 8.97
C SER A 210 34.80 10.06 8.03
N ARG A 211 34.31 8.89 7.60
CA ARG A 211 33.13 8.76 6.77
C ARG A 211 31.90 9.29 7.48
N ARG A 212 31.03 9.98 6.73
CA ARG A 212 29.78 10.46 7.30
C ARG A 212 28.80 9.29 7.42
N ALA A 213 28.09 9.19 8.53
CA ALA A 213 27.11 8.15 8.78
C ALA A 213 25.98 8.12 7.73
N TYR A 214 25.65 9.27 7.13
CA TYR A 214 24.65 9.36 6.07
C TYR A 214 25.12 8.82 4.71
N GLU A 215 26.42 8.55 4.53
CA GLU A 215 26.99 7.97 3.30
C GLU A 215 26.87 6.44 3.26
N ASP A 216 26.51 5.82 4.39
CA ASP A 216 26.10 4.43 4.47
C ASP A 216 24.57 4.31 4.25
N PRO A 217 24.08 3.13 3.84
CA PRO A 217 22.64 2.88 3.81
C PRO A 217 22.04 3.05 5.22
N PRO A 218 20.83 3.63 5.32
CA PRO A 218 20.15 3.75 6.61
C PRO A 218 19.87 2.36 7.20
N PRO A 219 19.92 2.21 8.53
CA PRO A 219 19.60 0.94 9.17
C PRO A 219 18.12 0.61 9.00
N ASP A 220 17.82 -0.68 8.82
CA ASP A 220 16.45 -1.18 8.84
C ASP A 220 16.02 -1.47 10.28
N VAL A 221 15.50 -0.44 10.93
CA VAL A 221 15.16 -0.44 12.35
C VAL A 221 13.70 -0.08 12.54
N GLN A 222 13.05 -0.84 13.41
CA GLN A 222 11.68 -0.60 13.83
C GLN A 222 11.64 0.43 14.97
N ARG A 223 10.42 0.90 15.27
CA ARG A 223 10.15 1.83 16.36
C ARG A 223 10.70 1.29 17.69
N GLY A 224 11.47 2.12 18.38
CA GLY A 224 11.97 1.85 19.73
C GLY A 224 11.60 2.97 20.71
N TRP A 225 12.01 2.80 21.97
CA TRP A 225 11.86 3.83 23.01
C TRP A 225 12.72 5.08 22.76
N GLU A 226 13.83 4.92 22.05
CA GLU A 226 14.73 6.00 21.65
C GLU A 226 15.14 5.82 20.19
N LEU A 227 15.42 6.93 19.50
CA LEU A 227 15.94 6.89 18.15
C LEU A 227 17.38 6.31 18.14
N PRO A 228 17.71 5.36 17.24
CA PRO A 228 19.04 4.77 17.13
C PRO A 228 20.16 5.79 16.89
N TYR A 229 21.37 5.45 17.36
CA TYR A 229 22.54 6.33 17.31
C TYR A 229 22.93 6.70 15.89
N GLN A 230 22.94 5.72 14.98
CA GLN A 230 23.25 5.95 13.58
C GLN A 230 22.30 6.97 12.94
N ILE A 231 20.99 6.88 13.22
CA ILE A 231 20.01 7.84 12.70
C ILE A 231 20.23 9.23 13.29
N LYS A 232 20.40 9.35 14.62
CA LYS A 232 20.69 10.64 15.27
C LYS A 232 21.93 11.31 14.68
N LEU A 233 23.00 10.54 14.47
CA LEU A 233 24.26 11.03 13.94
C LEU A 233 24.14 11.44 12.47
N ALA A 234 23.56 10.59 11.61
CA ALA A 234 23.38 10.86 10.19
C ALA A 234 22.54 12.13 9.97
N LEU A 235 21.42 12.26 10.67
CA LEU A 235 20.56 13.45 10.63
C LEU A 235 21.32 14.71 11.08
N GLY A 236 22.05 14.63 12.19
CA GLY A 236 22.87 15.74 12.67
C GLY A 236 23.97 16.14 11.69
N GLN A 237 24.66 15.18 11.08
CA GLN A 237 25.70 15.42 10.08
C GLN A 237 25.13 16.02 8.78
N LEU A 238 23.99 15.53 8.29
CA LEU A 238 23.28 16.12 7.14
C LEU A 238 22.94 17.58 7.40
N SER A 239 22.45 17.90 8.61
CA SER A 239 22.15 19.27 9.01
C SER A 239 23.42 20.14 9.08
N ALA A 240 24.50 19.64 9.69
CA ALA A 240 25.77 20.35 9.78
C ALA A 240 26.37 20.65 8.40
N ASP A 241 26.34 19.66 7.50
CA ASP A 241 26.86 19.74 6.14
C ASP A 241 25.89 20.47 5.18
N ARG A 242 24.71 20.88 5.66
CA ARG A 242 23.62 21.54 4.90
C ARG A 242 23.14 20.74 3.68
N LYS A 243 23.17 19.41 3.77
CA LYS A 243 22.64 18.50 2.75
C LYS A 243 21.16 18.21 3.00
N SER A 244 20.43 17.89 1.94
CA SER A 244 19.05 17.39 2.04
C SER A 244 19.02 16.01 2.70
N ILE A 245 17.95 15.70 3.43
CA ILE A 245 17.71 14.35 3.96
C ILE A 245 17.20 13.48 2.82
N PRO A 246 17.94 12.45 2.37
CA PRO A 246 17.48 11.57 1.32
C PRO A 246 16.24 10.78 1.74
N ALA A 247 15.39 10.40 0.79
CA ALA A 247 14.13 9.71 1.07
C ALA A 247 14.29 8.45 1.93
N ALA A 248 15.35 7.67 1.69
CA ALA A 248 15.64 6.47 2.48
C ALA A 248 15.94 6.78 3.96
N TRP A 249 16.68 7.86 4.24
CA TRP A 249 16.96 8.32 5.60
C TRP A 249 15.72 8.93 6.26
N ALA A 250 14.88 9.63 5.49
CA ALA A 250 13.59 10.14 5.96
C ALA A 250 12.66 8.98 6.37
N LEU A 251 12.58 7.92 5.57
CA LEU A 251 11.81 6.73 5.90
C LEU A 251 12.35 6.01 7.16
N ALA A 252 13.67 5.86 7.26
CA ALA A 252 14.28 5.25 8.44
C ALA A 252 14.02 6.08 9.71
N TRP A 253 14.08 7.41 9.59
CA TRP A 253 13.72 8.31 10.68
C TRP A 253 12.25 8.14 11.08
N LEU A 254 11.33 8.11 10.12
CA LEU A 254 9.91 7.89 10.36
C LEU A 254 9.64 6.55 11.06
N ARG A 255 10.26 5.45 10.60
CA ARG A 255 10.06 4.11 11.17
C ARG A 255 10.60 3.98 12.59
N ALA A 256 11.72 4.63 12.88
CA ALA A 256 12.43 4.48 14.14
C ALA A 256 11.99 5.47 15.23
N HIS A 257 11.27 6.55 14.87
CA HIS A 257 10.93 7.61 15.81
C HIS A 257 9.94 7.14 16.90
N PRO A 258 10.17 7.42 18.20
CA PRO A 258 9.30 6.93 19.27
C PRO A 258 7.85 7.45 19.18
N ASP A 259 7.66 8.68 18.71
CA ASP A 259 6.34 9.32 18.64
C ASP A 259 5.56 9.00 17.35
N THR A 260 6.14 8.23 16.43
CA THR A 260 5.46 7.86 15.19
C THR A 260 4.87 6.46 15.34
N ARG A 261 3.61 6.29 14.93
CA ARG A 261 2.99 4.98 14.76
C ARG A 261 2.50 4.89 13.33
N LEU A 262 3.06 3.95 12.58
CA LEU A 262 2.64 3.71 11.21
C LEU A 262 1.37 2.83 11.23
N PRO A 263 0.35 3.18 10.45
CA PRO A 263 -0.84 2.34 10.30
C PRO A 263 -0.52 0.96 9.71
N THR A 264 -1.43 -0.01 9.93
CA THR A 264 -1.28 -1.42 9.55
C THR A 264 -0.87 -1.69 8.08
N PRO A 265 -1.38 -0.95 7.05
CA PRO A 265 -0.92 -1.16 5.68
C PRO A 265 0.60 -1.00 5.49
N ALA A 266 1.24 -0.11 6.27
CA ALA A 266 2.68 0.11 6.20
C ALA A 266 3.50 -1.08 6.72
N THR A 267 2.95 -1.87 7.63
CA THR A 267 3.60 -3.07 8.19
C THR A 267 3.29 -4.32 7.37
N ARG A 268 2.08 -4.43 6.82
CA ARG A 268 1.66 -5.56 5.97
C ARG A 268 2.26 -5.53 4.57
N CYS A 269 2.41 -4.33 4.00
CA CYS A 269 2.95 -4.13 2.64
C CYS A 269 4.22 -3.27 2.69
N PRO A 270 5.30 -3.72 3.36
CA PRO A 270 6.45 -2.88 3.69
C PRO A 270 7.24 -2.39 2.47
N GLU A 271 7.25 -3.17 1.39
CA GLU A 271 7.95 -2.83 0.14
C GLU A 271 7.16 -1.82 -0.69
N GLU A 272 5.86 -2.02 -0.84
CA GLU A 272 4.95 -1.08 -1.51
C GLU A 272 4.91 0.24 -0.75
N PHE A 273 4.80 0.18 0.58
CA PHE A 273 4.86 1.37 1.44
C PHE A 273 6.17 2.13 1.25
N LYS A 274 7.31 1.44 1.28
CA LYS A 274 8.62 2.05 1.06
C LYS A 274 8.71 2.75 -0.29
N ARG A 275 8.27 2.10 -1.37
CA ARG A 275 8.29 2.69 -2.72
C ARG A 275 7.39 3.92 -2.80
N LEU A 276 6.16 3.81 -2.33
CA LEU A 276 5.19 4.93 -2.36
C LEU A 276 5.67 6.11 -1.51
N PHE A 277 6.20 5.84 -0.33
CA PHE A 277 6.75 6.87 0.55
C PHE A 277 7.89 7.62 -0.12
N ILE A 278 8.82 6.91 -0.78
CA ILE A 278 9.93 7.54 -1.50
C ILE A 278 9.40 8.45 -2.61
N LEU A 279 8.45 7.97 -3.42
CA LEU A 279 7.87 8.76 -4.52
C LEU A 279 7.19 10.03 -4.00
N ARG A 280 6.31 9.92 -3.00
CA ARG A 280 5.59 11.09 -2.45
C ARG A 280 6.50 12.05 -1.70
N TYR A 281 7.52 11.53 -0.99
CA TYR A 281 8.53 12.38 -0.37
C TYR A 281 9.32 13.20 -1.39
N GLN A 282 9.69 12.58 -2.51
CA GLN A 282 10.39 13.26 -3.61
C GLN A 282 9.50 14.25 -4.34
N GLU A 283 8.21 13.95 -4.51
CA GLU A 283 7.24 14.89 -5.06
C GLU A 283 7.12 16.15 -4.18
N GLN A 284 7.09 15.98 -2.86
CA GLN A 284 6.93 17.10 -1.94
C GLN A 284 8.22 17.89 -1.66
N PHE A 285 9.38 17.23 -1.63
CA PHE A 285 10.65 17.82 -1.19
C PHE A 285 11.80 17.74 -2.20
N GLY A 286 11.56 17.22 -3.41
CA GLY A 286 12.59 17.03 -4.43
C GLY A 286 13.72 16.13 -3.94
N GLU A 287 14.95 16.66 -3.89
CA GLU A 287 16.12 15.96 -3.35
C GLU A 287 16.07 15.73 -1.82
N GLY A 288 15.10 16.34 -1.12
CA GLY A 288 14.81 16.11 0.29
C GLY A 288 14.83 17.35 1.18
N MET A 289 14.34 17.21 2.41
CA MET A 289 14.28 18.29 3.39
C MET A 289 15.68 18.75 3.83
N VAL A 290 15.95 20.05 3.77
CA VAL A 290 17.18 20.65 4.31
C VAL A 290 16.91 21.21 5.71
N LEU A 291 17.54 20.65 6.74
CA LEU A 291 17.36 21.08 8.13
C LEU A 291 18.51 21.98 8.59
N LYS A 292 18.18 23.19 9.04
CA LYS A 292 19.18 24.14 9.55
C LYS A 292 19.74 23.65 10.90
N PRO A 293 21.07 23.78 11.14
CA PRO A 293 21.66 23.44 12.43
C PRO A 293 21.02 24.23 13.57
N ASN A 294 20.70 23.53 14.66
CA ASN A 294 20.27 24.16 15.91
C ASN A 294 21.45 24.35 16.88
N LYS A 295 21.17 24.95 18.04
CA LYS A 295 22.16 25.18 19.11
C LYS A 295 22.44 23.94 19.95
N ARG A 296 21.53 22.95 19.96
CA ARG A 296 21.66 21.72 20.75
C ARG A 296 22.73 20.83 20.10
N ARG A 297 23.62 20.23 20.90
CA ARG A 297 24.66 19.33 20.41
C ARG A 297 24.33 17.89 20.71
N LEU A 298 24.69 17.02 19.78
CA LEU A 298 24.47 15.60 19.90
C LEU A 298 25.39 15.03 20.97
N HIS A 299 24.78 14.33 21.92
CA HIS A 299 25.48 13.58 22.95
C HIS A 299 25.03 12.13 22.85
N LEU A 300 25.95 11.25 22.46
CA LEU A 300 25.72 9.82 22.41
C LEU A 300 26.42 9.11 23.56
N GLN A 301 25.71 8.19 24.18
CA GLN A 301 26.19 7.40 25.30
C GLN A 301 25.84 5.93 25.05
N TYR A 302 26.86 5.12 24.81
CA TYR A 302 26.73 3.68 24.65
C TYR A 302 26.31 3.04 25.98
N ARG A 303 25.21 2.27 25.96
CA ARG A 303 24.74 1.48 27.10
C ARG A 303 25.24 0.04 26.98
N ALA A 304 26.23 -0.28 27.80
CA ALA A 304 26.82 -1.61 27.87
C ALA A 304 25.83 -2.66 28.41
N ALA A 305 25.94 -3.88 27.89
CA ALA A 305 25.27 -5.07 28.39
C ALA A 305 25.83 -5.51 29.75
N SER A 306 27.15 -5.35 29.94
CA SER A 306 27.82 -5.67 31.19
C SER A 306 27.53 -4.63 32.26
N LYS A 307 27.12 -5.11 33.45
CA LYS A 307 27.01 -4.28 34.66
C LYS A 307 28.32 -3.61 35.05
N SER A 308 29.46 -4.07 34.52
CA SER A 308 30.79 -3.51 34.77
C SER A 308 30.85 -1.99 34.57
N PHE A 309 30.06 -1.43 33.65
CA PHE A 309 30.15 -0.01 33.29
C PHE A 309 29.29 0.93 34.15
N ALA A 310 28.21 0.44 34.78
CA ALA A 310 27.30 1.16 35.71
C ALA A 310 26.90 2.62 35.32
N GLY A 311 26.99 3.00 34.05
CA GLY A 311 26.77 4.37 33.58
C GLY A 311 27.08 4.63 32.10
N GLY A 312 27.44 3.59 31.33
CA GLY A 312 27.69 3.68 29.88
C GLY A 312 28.98 4.39 29.48
N VAL A 313 29.28 4.41 28.18
CA VAL A 313 30.50 4.98 27.60
C VAL A 313 30.14 6.15 26.67
N LYS A 314 30.79 7.30 26.85
CA LYS A 314 30.57 8.46 25.97
C LYS A 314 31.17 8.19 24.60
N LEU A 315 30.39 8.40 23.55
CA LEU A 315 30.85 8.22 22.17
C LEU A 315 31.29 9.56 21.57
N PRO A 316 32.44 9.61 20.88
CA PRO A 316 32.91 10.82 20.23
C PRO A 316 32.10 11.08 18.95
N VAL A 317 31.30 12.14 18.94
CA VAL A 317 30.48 12.53 17.77
C VAL A 317 30.83 13.91 17.21
N GLY A 318 31.86 14.56 17.76
CA GLY A 318 32.26 15.91 17.37
C GLY A 318 31.19 16.97 17.66
N ASN A 319 31.26 18.10 16.94
CA ASN A 319 30.37 19.24 17.11
C ASN A 319 29.10 19.13 16.22
N VAL A 320 28.41 17.99 16.29
CA VAL A 320 27.22 17.70 15.49
C VAL A 320 25.96 18.26 16.16
N PRO A 321 25.05 18.94 15.43
CA PRO A 321 23.77 19.38 15.98
C PRO A 321 22.83 18.20 16.26
N ASP A 322 22.10 18.27 17.37
CA ASP A 322 21.06 17.28 17.68
C ASP A 322 19.71 17.75 17.15
N ILE A 323 19.33 17.24 15.98
CA ILE A 323 18.04 17.57 15.33
C ILE A 323 16.95 16.51 15.53
N SER A 324 17.25 15.46 16.29
CA SER A 324 16.37 14.31 16.50
C SER A 324 15.06 14.66 17.22
N GLY A 325 15.06 15.72 18.03
CA GLY A 325 13.89 16.21 18.75
C GLY A 325 13.03 17.25 18.01
N LEU A 326 13.29 17.53 16.74
CA LEU A 326 12.49 18.48 15.96
C LEU A 326 11.13 17.86 15.62
N ARG A 327 10.04 18.47 16.09
CA ARG A 327 8.67 17.97 15.85
C ARG A 327 8.19 18.18 14.41
N THR A 328 8.42 19.36 13.83
CA THR A 328 7.88 19.72 12.51
C THR A 328 8.34 18.79 11.38
N PRO A 329 9.63 18.40 11.26
CA PRO A 329 10.04 17.44 10.24
C PRO A 329 9.39 16.08 10.45
N VAL A 330 9.33 15.59 11.69
CA VAL A 330 8.71 14.30 12.02
C VAL A 330 7.22 14.32 11.65
N GLN A 331 6.50 15.40 11.98
CA GLN A 331 5.09 15.56 11.62
C GLN A 331 4.87 15.47 10.10
N LYS A 332 5.69 16.14 9.29
CA LYS A 332 5.61 16.06 7.83
C LYS A 332 5.86 14.64 7.31
N LEU A 333 6.82 13.93 7.89
CA LEU A 333 7.07 12.52 7.53
C LEU A 333 5.88 11.63 7.92
N THR A 334 5.28 11.88 9.08
CA THR A 334 4.07 11.17 9.54
C THR A 334 2.89 11.42 8.60
N GLU A 335 2.67 12.65 8.15
CA GLU A 335 1.62 13.00 7.18
C GLU A 335 1.77 12.19 5.89
N ILE A 336 2.97 12.19 5.28
CA ILE A 336 3.25 11.37 4.10
C ILE A 336 3.04 9.88 4.39
N GLY A 337 3.51 9.40 5.55
CA GLY A 337 3.34 8.00 5.96
C GLY A 337 1.88 7.58 6.11
N SER A 338 1.04 8.45 6.68
CA SER A 338 -0.40 8.22 6.79
C SER A 338 -1.06 8.20 5.41
N GLU A 339 -0.77 9.17 4.55
CA GLU A 339 -1.30 9.21 3.18
C GLU A 339 -0.92 7.98 2.35
N CYS A 340 0.32 7.50 2.50
CA CYS A 340 0.78 6.26 1.87
C CYS A 340 -0.01 5.04 2.39
N SER A 341 -0.24 4.99 3.70
CA SER A 341 -0.98 3.88 4.31
C SER A 341 -2.44 3.85 3.86
N GLU A 342 -3.10 5.01 3.82
CA GLU A 342 -4.47 5.14 3.33
C GLU A 342 -4.60 4.70 1.87
N ALA A 343 -3.68 5.15 1.02
CA ALA A 343 -3.67 4.78 -0.39
C ALA A 343 -3.43 3.27 -0.60
N LEU A 344 -2.70 2.62 0.32
CA LEU A 344 -2.44 1.17 0.28
C LEU A 344 -3.50 0.32 0.97
N ARG A 345 -4.51 0.90 1.65
CA ARG A 345 -5.55 0.13 2.37
C ARG A 345 -6.22 -0.93 1.49
N PRO A 346 -6.67 -0.64 0.25
CA PRO A 346 -7.33 -1.64 -0.60
C PRO A 346 -6.42 -2.82 -0.92
N TYR A 347 -5.16 -2.56 -1.28
CA TYR A 347 -4.17 -3.60 -1.56
C TYR A 347 -3.80 -4.41 -0.32
N SER A 348 -3.61 -3.76 0.83
CA SER A 348 -3.33 -4.42 2.11
C SER A 348 -4.44 -5.41 2.50
N ARG A 349 -5.71 -5.04 2.32
CA ARG A 349 -6.85 -5.95 2.56
C ARG A 349 -6.86 -7.13 1.59
N TRP A 350 -6.51 -6.90 0.32
CA TRP A 350 -6.41 -7.98 -0.67
C TRP A 350 -5.27 -8.95 -0.35
N ALA A 351 -4.08 -8.43 -0.08
CA ALA A 351 -2.90 -9.24 0.25
C ALA A 351 -3.12 -10.11 1.49
N LEU A 352 -3.91 -9.63 2.45
CA LEU A 352 -4.30 -10.43 3.62
C LEU A 352 -5.19 -11.62 3.24
N ARG A 353 -6.16 -11.43 2.34
CA ARG A 353 -7.10 -12.50 1.92
C ARG A 353 -6.50 -13.44 0.88
N HIS A 354 -5.55 -12.95 0.09
CA HIS A 354 -4.95 -13.66 -1.04
C HIS A 354 -3.41 -13.58 -0.98
N PRO A 355 -2.77 -14.19 0.03
CA PRO A 355 -1.31 -14.11 0.20
C PRO A 355 -0.54 -14.68 -1.01
N ASP A 356 -1.11 -15.67 -1.70
CA ASP A 356 -0.53 -16.29 -2.90
C ASP A 356 -0.82 -15.51 -4.19
N ASP A 357 -1.64 -14.45 -4.14
CA ASP A 357 -2.06 -13.65 -5.32
C ASP A 357 -1.81 -12.15 -5.14
N THR A 358 -0.63 -11.79 -4.62
CA THR A 358 -0.21 -10.40 -4.39
C THR A 358 0.33 -9.70 -5.64
N ASP A 359 0.67 -10.46 -6.68
CA ASP A 359 1.27 -9.95 -7.92
C ASP A 359 0.36 -10.17 -9.15
N SER A 360 -0.94 -10.40 -8.96
CA SER A 360 -1.89 -10.41 -10.08
C SER A 360 -2.20 -9.02 -10.59
N ILE A 361 -2.77 -8.97 -11.78
CA ILE A 361 -3.36 -7.75 -12.34
C ILE A 361 -4.46 -7.20 -11.41
N ALA A 362 -5.25 -8.08 -10.78
CA ALA A 362 -6.26 -7.69 -9.81
C ALA A 362 -5.64 -7.01 -8.57
N ALA A 363 -4.56 -7.58 -8.02
CA ALA A 363 -3.81 -6.99 -6.93
C ALA A 363 -3.18 -5.64 -7.33
N ALA A 364 -2.56 -5.56 -8.51
CA ALA A 364 -1.99 -4.32 -9.04
C ALA A 364 -3.03 -3.20 -9.22
N MET A 365 -4.30 -3.56 -9.42
CA MET A 365 -5.41 -2.60 -9.50
C MET A 365 -5.85 -2.02 -8.17
N LEU A 366 -5.42 -2.60 -7.06
CA LEU A 366 -5.64 -2.05 -5.73
C LEU A 366 -4.46 -1.19 -5.26
N LEU A 367 -3.35 -1.20 -6.01
CA LEU A 367 -2.23 -0.31 -5.77
C LEU A 367 -2.54 1.12 -6.25
N PRO A 368 -1.94 2.12 -5.58
CA PRO A 368 -1.94 3.51 -6.06
C PRO A 368 -1.33 3.61 -7.47
N PRO A 369 -1.78 4.56 -8.31
CA PRO A 369 -1.34 4.68 -9.71
C PRO A 369 0.19 4.78 -9.87
N GLU A 370 0.86 5.41 -8.90
CA GLU A 370 2.31 5.57 -8.83
C GLU A 370 3.04 4.20 -8.78
N LEU A 371 2.40 3.19 -8.20
CA LEU A 371 2.94 1.83 -8.09
C LEU A 371 2.35 0.86 -9.12
N ALA A 372 1.07 1.00 -9.46
CA ALA A 372 0.35 0.07 -10.33
C ALA A 372 1.04 -0.11 -11.70
N GLY A 373 1.61 0.97 -12.25
CA GLY A 373 2.34 0.93 -13.53
C GLY A 373 3.66 0.16 -13.51
N THR A 374 4.20 -0.16 -12.32
CA THR A 374 5.45 -0.92 -12.18
C THR A 374 5.23 -2.43 -12.13
N ASN A 375 3.98 -2.89 -12.10
CA ASN A 375 3.66 -4.32 -12.14
C ASN A 375 3.92 -4.87 -13.55
N HIS A 376 4.77 -5.89 -13.65
CA HIS A 376 5.19 -6.44 -14.94
C HIS A 376 4.04 -7.04 -15.76
N LYS A 377 2.98 -7.56 -15.12
CA LYS A 377 1.80 -8.08 -15.83
C LYS A 377 0.93 -6.96 -16.39
N VAL A 378 0.80 -5.86 -15.64
CA VAL A 378 0.13 -4.65 -16.11
C VAL A 378 0.89 -4.05 -17.30
N GLU A 379 2.22 -3.99 -17.21
CA GLU A 379 3.06 -3.49 -18.30
C GLU A 379 3.03 -4.41 -19.53
N ALA A 380 2.95 -5.73 -19.34
CA ALA A 380 2.76 -6.69 -20.43
C ALA A 380 1.44 -6.44 -21.18
N VAL A 381 0.34 -6.16 -20.45
CA VAL A 381 -0.94 -5.77 -21.06
C VAL A 381 -0.81 -4.46 -21.83
N ARG A 382 -0.19 -3.45 -21.23
CA ARG A 382 0.04 -2.15 -21.90
C ARG A 382 0.83 -2.32 -23.20
N ALA A 383 1.96 -3.01 -23.15
CA ALA A 383 2.81 -3.25 -24.31
C ALA A 383 2.08 -4.02 -25.41
N TRP A 384 1.31 -5.06 -25.03
CA TRP A 384 0.50 -5.83 -25.96
C TRP A 384 -0.59 -4.98 -26.64
N ILE A 385 -1.27 -4.12 -25.88
CA ILE A 385 -2.28 -3.19 -26.42
C ILE A 385 -1.63 -2.19 -27.38
N GLU A 386 -0.50 -1.59 -27.00
CA GLU A 386 0.23 -0.63 -27.84
C GLU A 386 0.71 -1.26 -29.15
N GLU A 387 1.19 -2.51 -29.13
CA GLU A 387 1.55 -3.24 -30.34
C GLU A 387 0.35 -3.43 -31.28
N ARG A 388 -0.82 -3.79 -30.75
CA ARG A 388 -2.03 -4.02 -31.55
C ARG A 388 -2.64 -2.73 -32.08
N LEU A 389 -2.54 -1.64 -31.32
CA LEU A 389 -2.96 -0.31 -31.76
C LEU A 389 -2.00 0.26 -32.80
N ALA A 390 -0.68 0.17 -32.57
CA ALA A 390 0.33 0.86 -33.36
C ALA A 390 -0.10 2.33 -33.63
N ASP A 391 -0.10 2.75 -34.89
CA ASP A 391 -0.54 4.10 -35.32
C ASP A 391 -2.07 4.25 -35.42
N LYS A 392 -2.83 3.16 -35.22
CA LYS A 392 -4.30 3.19 -35.32
C LYS A 392 -4.90 3.75 -34.04
N GLN A 393 -6.00 4.48 -34.20
CA GLN A 393 -6.81 4.97 -33.08
C GLN A 393 -7.67 3.85 -32.46
N ILE A 394 -8.10 2.89 -33.29
CA ILE A 394 -8.93 1.74 -32.89
C ILE A 394 -8.34 0.47 -33.52
N ALA A 395 -8.21 -0.58 -32.73
CA ALA A 395 -7.78 -1.91 -33.17
C ALA A 395 -8.85 -2.96 -32.88
N MET A 396 -9.20 -3.76 -33.89
CA MET A 396 -10.06 -4.92 -33.72
C MET A 396 -9.23 -6.14 -33.35
N ILE A 397 -9.50 -6.71 -32.18
CA ILE A 397 -8.78 -7.85 -31.62
C ILE A 397 -9.75 -9.01 -31.29
N GLU A 398 -9.21 -10.20 -31.09
CA GLU A 398 -9.97 -11.32 -30.52
C GLU A 398 -10.08 -11.14 -29.01
N GLY A 399 -11.29 -11.21 -28.47
CA GLY A 399 -11.52 -11.04 -27.02
C GLY A 399 -10.82 -12.13 -26.19
N ALA A 400 -10.60 -13.31 -26.76
CA ALA A 400 -9.82 -14.37 -26.11
C ALA A 400 -8.38 -13.95 -25.82
N ASP A 401 -7.73 -13.19 -26.73
CA ASP A 401 -6.38 -12.70 -26.52
C ASP A 401 -6.35 -11.71 -25.34
N LEU A 402 -7.34 -10.82 -25.24
CA LEU A 402 -7.46 -9.88 -24.14
C LEU A 402 -7.72 -10.60 -22.81
N ILE A 403 -8.60 -11.61 -22.81
CA ILE A 403 -8.90 -12.44 -21.63
C ILE A 403 -7.66 -13.17 -21.14
N ALA A 404 -6.75 -13.60 -22.02
CA ALA A 404 -5.55 -14.35 -21.65
C ALA A 404 -4.61 -13.59 -20.70
N HIS A 405 -4.74 -12.26 -20.64
CA HIS A 405 -3.99 -11.44 -19.70
C HIS A 405 -4.66 -11.32 -18.32
N TRP A 406 -5.92 -11.73 -18.17
CA TRP A 406 -6.66 -11.69 -16.92
C TRP A 406 -6.74 -13.09 -16.28
N PRO A 407 -6.60 -13.24 -14.96
CA PRO A 407 -6.82 -14.52 -14.28
C PRO A 407 -8.33 -14.84 -14.24
N ALA A 408 -8.89 -15.23 -15.39
CA ALA A 408 -10.31 -15.48 -15.52
C ALA A 408 -10.73 -16.71 -14.73
N THR A 409 -11.76 -16.58 -13.91
CA THR A 409 -12.36 -17.70 -13.17
C THR A 409 -13.01 -18.71 -14.11
N THR A 410 -13.50 -18.24 -15.27
CA THR A 410 -14.13 -19.08 -16.31
C THR A 410 -13.29 -19.08 -17.58
N SER A 411 -13.03 -20.27 -18.13
CA SER A 411 -12.26 -20.40 -19.37
C SER A 411 -12.97 -19.70 -20.54
N GLY A 412 -12.26 -18.78 -21.21
CA GLY A 412 -12.71 -18.11 -22.43
C GLY A 412 -13.77 -17.01 -22.25
N LYS A 413 -14.13 -16.64 -21.02
CA LYS A 413 -15.11 -15.58 -20.74
C LYS A 413 -14.90 -14.94 -19.37
N LEU A 414 -15.10 -13.63 -19.27
CA LEU A 414 -15.18 -12.94 -17.98
C LEU A 414 -16.61 -12.85 -17.46
N THR A 415 -16.78 -13.02 -16.15
CA THR A 415 -17.99 -12.60 -15.44
C THR A 415 -18.17 -11.07 -15.56
N LYS A 416 -19.38 -10.58 -15.24
CA LYS A 416 -19.65 -9.13 -15.30
C LYS A 416 -18.75 -8.36 -14.33
N SER A 417 -18.52 -8.87 -13.12
CA SER A 417 -17.64 -8.25 -12.13
C SER A 417 -16.19 -8.22 -12.59
N GLU A 418 -15.65 -9.34 -13.09
CA GLU A 418 -14.28 -9.40 -13.62
C GLU A 418 -14.09 -8.43 -14.79
N PHE A 419 -15.03 -8.38 -15.73
CA PHE A 419 -14.90 -7.48 -16.87
C PHE A 419 -15.00 -6.00 -16.47
N VAL A 420 -15.84 -5.66 -15.49
CA VAL A 420 -15.90 -4.29 -14.94
C VAL A 420 -14.56 -3.88 -14.33
N LEU A 421 -13.94 -4.75 -13.53
CA LEU A 421 -12.62 -4.50 -12.95
C LEU A 421 -11.54 -4.37 -14.04
N TYR A 422 -11.58 -5.23 -15.06
CA TYR A 422 -10.62 -5.16 -16.15
C TYR A 422 -10.81 -3.90 -17.00
N ALA A 423 -12.04 -3.49 -17.29
CA ALA A 423 -12.30 -2.25 -18.01
C ALA A 423 -11.85 -1.01 -17.22
N GLN A 424 -11.97 -1.01 -15.88
CA GLN A 424 -11.41 0.04 -15.02
C GLN A 424 -9.88 0.08 -15.02
N LEU A 425 -9.22 -1.08 -15.15
CA LEU A 425 -7.78 -1.15 -15.38
C LEU A 425 -7.40 -0.50 -16.70
N LEU A 426 -8.07 -0.90 -17.78
CA LEU A 426 -7.80 -0.35 -19.10
C LEU A 426 -7.99 1.17 -19.09
N ASP A 427 -9.06 1.67 -18.46
CA ASP A 427 -9.29 3.11 -18.33
C ASP A 427 -8.12 3.83 -17.65
N ARG A 428 -7.60 3.27 -16.54
CA ARG A 428 -6.43 3.81 -15.82
C ARG A 428 -5.14 3.78 -16.66
N LEU A 429 -5.02 2.81 -17.56
CA LEU A 429 -3.90 2.72 -18.49
C LEU A 429 -4.07 3.65 -19.70
N GLY A 430 -5.23 4.29 -19.88
CA GLY A 430 -5.54 5.16 -21.00
C GLY A 430 -6.19 4.45 -22.19
N TYR A 431 -6.80 3.27 -21.98
CA TYR A 431 -7.43 2.48 -23.04
C TYR A 431 -8.91 2.21 -22.75
N GLY A 432 -9.72 2.19 -23.80
CA GLY A 432 -11.11 1.76 -23.74
C GLY A 432 -11.30 0.45 -24.51
N VAL A 433 -12.38 -0.25 -24.18
CA VAL A 433 -12.81 -1.47 -24.88
C VAL A 433 -14.29 -1.36 -25.25
N GLU A 434 -14.65 -1.78 -26.46
CA GLU A 434 -16.03 -1.94 -26.91
C GLU A 434 -16.25 -3.36 -27.46
N PRO A 435 -17.34 -4.06 -27.08
CA PRO A 435 -18.43 -3.57 -26.24
C PRO A 435 -18.02 -3.49 -24.76
N ASP A 436 -18.47 -2.44 -24.09
CA ASP A 436 -18.26 -2.25 -22.65
C ASP A 436 -19.51 -2.67 -21.85
N ALA A 437 -19.36 -3.64 -20.94
CA ALA A 437 -20.49 -4.13 -20.12
C ALA A 437 -21.01 -3.08 -19.12
N ARG A 438 -20.18 -2.07 -18.79
CA ARG A 438 -20.59 -0.94 -17.94
C ARG A 438 -21.61 -0.04 -18.65
N PHE A 439 -21.58 -0.02 -19.98
CA PHE A 439 -22.41 0.84 -20.83
C PHE A 439 -23.45 0.04 -21.61
N GLY A 440 -23.88 -1.11 -21.07
CA GLY A 440 -24.97 -1.91 -21.62
C GLY A 440 -24.58 -2.87 -22.74
N GLY A 441 -23.27 -3.09 -22.96
CA GLY A 441 -22.71 -4.13 -23.81
C GLY A 441 -22.71 -5.53 -23.16
N PRO A 442 -22.49 -6.61 -23.94
CA PRO A 442 -22.28 -7.94 -23.40
C PRO A 442 -20.98 -8.05 -22.59
N THR A 443 -20.86 -9.10 -21.77
CA THR A 443 -19.59 -9.43 -21.11
C THR A 443 -18.53 -9.91 -22.10
N LEU A 444 -17.26 -9.66 -21.77
CA LEU A 444 -16.12 -10.05 -22.61
C LEU A 444 -16.05 -11.57 -22.75
N SER A 445 -15.99 -12.03 -23.99
CA SER A 445 -15.88 -13.43 -24.39
C SER A 445 -14.94 -13.56 -25.59
N ALA A 446 -14.74 -14.77 -26.12
CA ALA A 446 -13.84 -15.02 -27.25
C ALA A 446 -14.16 -14.28 -28.56
N GLY A 447 -15.26 -13.55 -28.67
CA GLY A 447 -15.61 -12.78 -29.87
C GLY A 447 -14.75 -11.53 -30.09
N ARG A 448 -14.89 -10.92 -31.28
CA ARG A 448 -14.19 -9.67 -31.64
C ARG A 448 -14.57 -8.53 -30.70
N VAL A 449 -13.56 -7.75 -30.30
CA VAL A 449 -13.73 -6.50 -29.55
C VAL A 449 -12.84 -5.40 -30.15
N ALA A 450 -13.24 -4.15 -29.94
CA ALA A 450 -12.45 -2.97 -30.30
C ALA A 450 -11.70 -2.47 -29.07
N ILE A 451 -10.38 -2.29 -29.17
CA ILE A 451 -9.57 -1.53 -28.22
C ILE A 451 -9.21 -0.20 -28.84
N PHE A 452 -9.17 0.87 -28.04
CA PHE A 452 -8.87 2.22 -28.49
C PHE A 452 -8.22 3.06 -27.38
N ARG A 453 -7.60 4.18 -27.74
CA ARG A 453 -7.00 5.11 -26.76
C ARG A 453 -8.06 6.06 -26.21
N LEU A 454 -8.09 6.24 -24.89
CA LEU A 454 -8.94 7.23 -24.26
C LEU A 454 -8.34 8.63 -24.42
N SER A 455 -9.21 9.62 -24.61
CA SER A 455 -8.81 11.02 -24.53
C SER A 455 -8.32 11.35 -23.11
N PRO A 456 -7.21 12.08 -22.95
CA PRO A 456 -6.74 12.49 -21.62
C PRO A 456 -7.77 13.36 -20.91
N GLY A 457 -8.14 12.99 -19.68
CA GLY A 457 -9.16 13.67 -18.89
C GLY A 457 -9.74 12.78 -17.78
N PRO A 458 -10.65 13.32 -16.95
CA PRO A 458 -11.34 12.53 -15.93
C PRO A 458 -12.18 11.42 -16.57
N THR A 459 -12.38 10.32 -15.83
CA THR A 459 -13.22 9.19 -16.26
C THR A 459 -14.60 9.68 -16.66
N VAL A 460 -14.99 9.40 -17.91
CA VAL A 460 -16.21 9.93 -18.51
C VAL A 460 -17.44 9.33 -17.85
N GLN A 461 -18.30 10.16 -17.27
CA GLN A 461 -19.68 9.77 -17.02
C GLN A 461 -20.42 9.74 -18.36
N ILE A 462 -20.85 8.55 -18.77
CA ILE A 462 -21.56 8.37 -20.04
C ILE A 462 -22.92 9.07 -19.97
N SER A 463 -23.16 9.97 -20.91
CA SER A 463 -24.40 10.72 -21.01
C SER A 463 -25.53 9.86 -21.55
N SER A 464 -26.76 10.29 -21.27
CA SER A 464 -27.94 9.75 -21.95
C SER A 464 -27.84 9.92 -23.47
N ALA A 465 -27.12 10.93 -23.99
CA ALA A 465 -26.92 11.15 -25.43
C ALA A 465 -26.13 10.02 -26.09
N TYR A 466 -25.10 9.52 -25.42
CA TYR A 466 -24.33 8.38 -25.87
C TYR A 466 -25.18 7.09 -25.93
N MET A 467 -25.98 6.84 -24.89
CA MET A 467 -26.86 5.65 -24.85
C MET A 467 -27.87 5.64 -26.00
N ARG A 468 -28.32 6.81 -26.44
CA ARG A 468 -29.22 6.96 -27.59
C ARG A 468 -28.52 6.71 -28.91
N ALA A 469 -27.35 7.31 -29.08
CA ALA A 469 -26.54 7.14 -30.28
C ALA A 469 -26.18 5.67 -30.51
N THR A 470 -25.80 4.95 -29.45
CA THR A 470 -25.50 3.51 -29.54
C THR A 470 -26.73 2.68 -29.89
N LEU A 471 -27.92 3.01 -29.36
CA LEU A 471 -29.18 2.34 -29.74
C LEU A 471 -29.55 2.59 -31.21
N LEU A 472 -29.47 3.84 -31.67
CA LEU A 472 -29.74 4.20 -33.07
C LEU A 472 -28.76 3.51 -34.02
N LEU A 473 -27.46 3.53 -33.71
CA LEU A 473 -26.45 2.80 -34.47
C LEU A 473 -26.69 1.30 -34.47
N HIS A 474 -27.20 0.72 -33.38
CA HIS A 474 -27.55 -0.69 -33.34
C HIS A 474 -28.68 -1.01 -34.32
N LEU A 475 -29.76 -0.21 -34.33
CA LEU A 475 -30.87 -0.38 -35.25
C LEU A 475 -30.43 -0.19 -36.71
N ALA A 476 -29.64 0.85 -36.97
CA ALA A 476 -29.13 1.15 -38.31
C ALA A 476 -28.22 0.03 -38.83
N ASN A 477 -27.28 -0.46 -38.01
CA ASN A 477 -26.47 -1.63 -38.37
C ASN A 477 -27.35 -2.87 -38.61
N ALA A 478 -28.42 -3.09 -37.84
CA ALA A 478 -29.27 -4.25 -38.06
C ALA A 478 -30.00 -4.22 -39.41
N VAL A 479 -30.31 -3.02 -39.94
CA VAL A 479 -30.87 -2.87 -41.30
C VAL A 479 -29.82 -3.18 -42.36
N CYS A 480 -28.66 -2.54 -42.29
CA CYS A 480 -27.58 -2.69 -43.28
C CYS A 480 -26.86 -4.05 -43.27
N PHE A 481 -27.20 -4.96 -42.34
CA PHE A 481 -26.58 -6.28 -42.24
C PHE A 481 -27.49 -7.43 -42.72
N GLU A 482 -28.72 -7.16 -43.17
CA GLU A 482 -29.62 -8.25 -43.62
C GLU A 482 -29.19 -8.86 -44.97
N ASP A 483 -28.54 -8.09 -45.84
CA ASP A 483 -28.05 -8.53 -47.16
C ASP A 483 -26.53 -8.85 -47.17
N GLY A 484 -25.83 -8.61 -46.07
CA GLY A 484 -24.40 -8.88 -45.96
C GLY A 484 -23.68 -7.93 -45.02
N ALA A 485 -22.42 -7.60 -45.32
CA ALA A 485 -21.74 -6.52 -44.63
C ALA A 485 -22.01 -5.19 -45.36
N PRO A 486 -22.20 -4.08 -44.64
CA PRO A 486 -22.57 -2.80 -45.24
C PRO A 486 -21.53 -2.31 -46.25
N GLY A 487 -22.02 -1.64 -47.29
CA GLY A 487 -21.21 -1.02 -48.34
C GLY A 487 -20.36 0.16 -47.85
N GLU A 488 -19.51 0.71 -48.72
CA GLU A 488 -18.63 1.83 -48.34
C GLU A 488 -19.40 3.12 -48.03
N ALA A 489 -20.49 3.44 -48.75
CA ALA A 489 -21.20 4.69 -48.47
C ALA A 489 -22.11 4.58 -47.25
N GLU A 490 -22.72 3.42 -46.99
CA GLU A 490 -23.40 3.15 -45.71
C GLU A 490 -22.45 3.27 -44.52
N ARG A 491 -21.26 2.66 -44.59
CA ARG A 491 -20.22 2.80 -43.56
C ARG A 491 -19.86 4.27 -43.35
N ARG A 492 -19.63 5.00 -44.44
CA ARG A 492 -19.29 6.43 -44.38
C ARG A 492 -20.41 7.27 -43.78
N PHE A 493 -21.67 6.92 -44.08
CA PHE A 493 -22.84 7.56 -43.50
C PHE A 493 -22.92 7.34 -41.99
N LEU A 494 -22.75 6.10 -41.53
CA LEU A 494 -22.78 5.75 -40.11
C LEU A 494 -21.65 6.45 -39.32
N TYR A 495 -20.44 6.52 -39.88
CA TYR A 495 -19.34 7.26 -39.26
C TYR A 495 -19.60 8.77 -39.23
N ALA A 496 -20.11 9.35 -40.33
CA ALA A 496 -20.47 10.77 -40.36
C ALA A 496 -21.56 11.11 -39.33
N TYR A 497 -22.54 10.22 -39.16
CA TYR A 497 -23.56 10.35 -38.11
C TYR A 497 -22.92 10.32 -36.72
N ALA A 498 -22.05 9.35 -36.43
CA ALA A 498 -21.36 9.26 -35.14
C ALA A 498 -20.57 10.54 -34.79
N GLU A 499 -20.05 11.27 -35.78
CA GLU A 499 -19.39 12.54 -35.57
C GLU A 499 -20.31 13.69 -35.19
N MET A 500 -21.50 13.71 -35.77
CA MET A 500 -22.41 14.84 -35.70
C MET A 500 -23.50 14.69 -34.64
N VAL A 501 -23.49 13.60 -33.87
CA VAL A 501 -24.42 13.46 -32.74
C VAL A 501 -24.23 14.66 -31.80
N PRO A 502 -25.28 15.48 -31.60
CA PRO A 502 -25.18 16.65 -30.75
C PRO A 502 -25.01 16.23 -29.29
N SER A 503 -24.38 17.10 -28.50
CA SER A 503 -24.23 16.93 -27.05
C SER A 503 -23.38 15.74 -26.60
N LEU A 504 -22.56 15.16 -27.48
CA LEU A 504 -21.48 14.25 -27.08
C LEU A 504 -20.19 15.01 -26.80
N THR A 505 -19.53 14.64 -25.71
CA THR A 505 -18.14 15.03 -25.46
C THR A 505 -17.20 14.38 -26.47
N ASP A 506 -16.00 14.92 -26.64
CA ASP A 506 -15.01 14.34 -27.57
C ASP A 506 -14.63 12.90 -27.18
N ALA A 507 -14.59 12.60 -25.88
CA ALA A 507 -14.32 11.26 -25.38
C ALA A 507 -15.47 10.28 -25.69
N GLU A 508 -16.73 10.70 -25.52
CA GLU A 508 -17.89 9.89 -25.93
C GLU A 508 -17.94 9.69 -27.45
N ARG A 509 -17.63 10.72 -28.24
CA ARG A 509 -17.57 10.61 -29.71
C ARG A 509 -16.50 9.60 -30.13
N HIS A 510 -15.32 9.64 -29.51
CA HIS A 510 -14.26 8.69 -29.78
C HIS A 510 -14.65 7.25 -29.40
N ARG A 511 -15.28 7.07 -28.25
CA ARG A 511 -15.81 5.75 -27.83
C ARG A 511 -16.94 5.27 -28.76
N LEU A 512 -17.82 6.16 -29.22
CA LEU A 512 -18.90 5.82 -30.15
C LEU A 512 -18.35 5.34 -31.50
N ARG A 513 -17.26 5.94 -31.99
CA ARG A 513 -16.53 5.43 -33.18
C ARG A 513 -16.01 4.02 -32.97
N ALA A 514 -15.44 3.71 -31.80
CA ALA A 514 -14.97 2.36 -31.47
C ALA A 514 -16.12 1.36 -31.40
N HIS A 515 -17.26 1.76 -30.80
CA HIS A 515 -18.47 0.95 -30.76
C HIS A 515 -19.00 0.65 -32.17
N LEU A 516 -19.01 1.66 -33.04
CA LEU A 516 -19.42 1.49 -34.44
C LEU A 516 -18.45 0.57 -35.21
N ALA A 517 -17.14 0.74 -35.04
CA ALA A 517 -16.14 -0.12 -35.68
C ALA A 517 -16.31 -1.59 -35.28
N TRP A 518 -16.58 -1.84 -33.99
CA TRP A 518 -16.93 -3.16 -33.49
C TRP A 518 -18.20 -3.71 -34.17
N ARG A 519 -19.29 -2.93 -34.21
CA ARG A 519 -20.55 -3.34 -34.84
C ARG A 519 -20.44 -3.63 -36.33
N LEU A 520 -19.69 -2.82 -37.06
CA LEU A 520 -19.40 -3.04 -38.48
C LEU A 520 -18.55 -4.29 -38.75
N THR A 521 -17.94 -4.87 -37.71
CA THR A 521 -17.16 -6.11 -37.81
C THR A 521 -17.97 -7.33 -37.38
N THR A 522 -18.78 -7.22 -36.32
CA THR A 522 -19.53 -8.35 -35.76
C THR A 522 -20.97 -8.48 -36.26
N GLY A 523 -21.49 -7.44 -36.90
CA GLY A 523 -22.92 -7.29 -37.21
C GLY A 523 -23.78 -6.90 -36.01
N ALA A 524 -25.06 -6.64 -36.29
CA ALA A 524 -26.09 -6.38 -35.29
C ALA A 524 -27.32 -7.28 -35.56
N ARG A 525 -28.03 -7.67 -34.50
CA ARG A 525 -29.27 -8.46 -34.58
C ARG A 525 -30.36 -7.78 -33.77
N LEU A 526 -31.59 -7.78 -34.28
CA LEU A 526 -32.76 -7.17 -33.62
C LEU A 526 -33.22 -7.91 -32.35
N THR A 527 -32.60 -9.04 -31.99
CA THR A 527 -32.96 -9.86 -30.83
C THR A 527 -32.67 -9.14 -29.52
N GLY A 528 -33.67 -9.01 -28.64
CA GLY A 528 -33.50 -8.44 -27.29
C GLY A 528 -33.70 -6.92 -27.18
N LEU A 529 -34.01 -6.21 -28.27
CA LEU A 529 -34.25 -4.76 -28.24
C LEU A 529 -35.67 -4.36 -27.80
N LYS A 530 -36.61 -5.30 -27.72
CA LYS A 530 -38.03 -5.01 -27.48
C LYS A 530 -38.28 -4.23 -26.18
N SER A 531 -37.57 -4.54 -25.09
CA SER A 531 -37.68 -3.81 -23.82
C SER A 531 -37.08 -2.41 -23.87
N ARG A 532 -35.92 -2.25 -24.54
CA ARG A 532 -35.26 -0.94 -24.72
C ARG A 532 -36.06 -0.01 -25.64
N LEU A 533 -36.76 -0.56 -26.63
CA LEU A 533 -37.62 0.20 -27.54
C LEU A 533 -39.02 0.48 -26.97
N ALA A 534 -39.49 -0.31 -26.00
CA ALA A 534 -40.80 -0.11 -25.37
C ALA A 534 -40.86 1.19 -24.53
N GLY A 535 -39.73 1.63 -23.98
CA GLY A 535 -39.62 2.90 -23.25
C GLY A 535 -39.71 4.15 -24.13
N LEU A 536 -39.72 4.01 -25.47
CA LEU A 536 -39.76 5.16 -26.37
C LEU A 536 -41.14 5.86 -26.39
N PRO A 537 -41.23 7.20 -26.24
CA PRO A 537 -42.44 7.98 -26.41
C PRO A 537 -42.99 7.74 -27.80
N ALA A 538 -44.31 7.57 -27.91
CA ALA A 538 -44.96 7.23 -29.18
C ALA A 538 -44.70 8.29 -30.27
N GLU A 539 -44.50 9.55 -29.87
CA GLU A 539 -44.23 10.69 -30.75
C GLU A 539 -42.86 10.64 -31.45
N ASP A 540 -41.87 9.96 -30.86
CA ASP A 540 -40.49 9.95 -31.39
C ASP A 540 -40.24 8.81 -32.38
N ARG A 541 -41.08 7.77 -32.32
CA ARG A 541 -40.90 6.53 -33.07
C ARG A 541 -40.97 6.72 -34.59
N PRO A 542 -41.87 7.54 -35.17
CA PRO A 542 -41.89 7.83 -36.61
C PRO A 542 -40.61 8.49 -37.11
N THR A 543 -39.97 9.32 -36.29
CA THR A 543 -38.72 10.01 -36.64
C THR A 543 -37.56 9.02 -36.70
N ILE A 544 -37.49 8.08 -35.76
CA ILE A 544 -36.52 6.96 -35.80
C ILE A 544 -36.73 6.09 -37.05
N GLY A 545 -37.98 5.77 -37.38
CA GLY A 545 -38.31 5.01 -38.58
C GLY A 545 -37.78 5.67 -39.86
N ARG A 546 -38.05 6.96 -40.04
CA ARG A 546 -37.55 7.77 -41.17
C ARG A 546 -36.03 7.81 -41.24
N PHE A 547 -35.36 7.97 -40.10
CA PHE A 547 -33.90 7.93 -40.05
C PHE A 547 -33.35 6.59 -40.57
N LEU A 548 -33.91 5.46 -40.14
CA LEU A 548 -33.47 4.14 -40.60
C LEU A 548 -33.69 3.92 -42.11
N VAL A 549 -34.80 4.43 -42.66
CA VAL A 549 -35.04 4.44 -44.11
C VAL A 549 -33.97 5.28 -44.83
N SER A 550 -33.59 6.42 -44.26
CA SER A 550 -32.57 7.30 -44.85
C SER A 550 -31.16 6.68 -44.88
N VAL A 551 -30.86 5.80 -43.92
CA VAL A 551 -29.62 5.03 -43.82
C VAL A 551 -29.58 3.94 -44.88
N ALA A 552 -30.63 3.12 -44.99
CA ALA A 552 -30.74 2.07 -46.01
C ALA A 552 -30.70 2.66 -47.44
N ALA A 553 -31.32 3.82 -47.63
CA ALA A 553 -31.29 4.54 -48.91
C ALA A 553 -30.00 5.38 -49.13
N ALA A 554 -28.89 5.06 -48.45
CA ALA A 554 -27.61 5.76 -48.62
C ALA A 554 -26.87 5.37 -49.90
N ASP A 555 -26.82 4.09 -50.23
CA ASP A 555 -26.05 3.54 -51.36
C ASP A 555 -26.88 3.34 -52.65
N GLY A 556 -28.19 3.59 -52.62
CA GLY A 556 -29.06 3.49 -53.80
C GLY A 556 -30.46 2.96 -53.48
N PRO A 557 -31.10 2.20 -54.40
CA PRO A 557 -32.40 1.59 -54.14
C PRO A 557 -32.30 0.56 -53.01
N VAL A 558 -33.17 0.69 -52.01
CA VAL A 558 -33.24 -0.20 -50.84
C VAL A 558 -33.58 -1.62 -51.29
N SER A 559 -32.79 -2.60 -50.85
CA SER A 559 -32.99 -4.01 -51.15
C SER A 559 -34.26 -4.56 -50.47
N HIS A 560 -34.77 -5.68 -50.98
CA HIS A 560 -35.96 -6.31 -50.41
C HIS A 560 -35.72 -6.85 -48.98
N GLU A 561 -34.50 -7.28 -48.70
CA GLU A 561 -34.05 -7.76 -47.39
C GLU A 561 -34.02 -6.63 -46.36
N GLU A 562 -33.48 -5.46 -46.73
CA GLU A 562 -33.52 -4.25 -45.89
C GLU A 562 -34.95 -3.76 -45.63
N VAL A 563 -35.83 -3.80 -46.64
CA VAL A 563 -37.26 -3.46 -46.48
C VAL A 563 -37.91 -4.39 -45.45
N LYS A 564 -37.62 -5.70 -45.49
CA LYS A 564 -38.11 -6.65 -44.48
C LYS A 564 -37.57 -6.35 -43.09
N ALA A 565 -36.31 -5.92 -42.95
CA ALA A 565 -35.78 -5.47 -41.65
C ALA A 565 -36.51 -4.22 -41.16
N LEU A 566 -36.68 -3.21 -42.02
CA LEU A 566 -37.41 -1.99 -41.69
C LEU A 566 -38.84 -2.31 -41.26
N GLU A 567 -39.56 -3.20 -41.95
CA GLU A 567 -40.90 -3.66 -41.54
C GLU A 567 -40.91 -4.34 -40.17
N LYS A 568 -39.86 -5.13 -39.83
CA LYS A 568 -39.72 -5.72 -38.49
C LYS A 568 -39.46 -4.63 -37.44
N ILE A 569 -38.61 -3.66 -37.74
CA ILE A 569 -38.29 -2.55 -36.83
C ILE A 569 -39.51 -1.64 -36.62
N TYR A 570 -40.27 -1.31 -37.67
CA TYR A 570 -41.52 -0.55 -37.56
C TYR A 570 -42.52 -1.26 -36.64
N ARG A 571 -42.65 -2.60 -36.73
CA ARG A 571 -43.45 -3.38 -35.76
C ARG A 571 -42.92 -3.26 -34.33
N LEU A 572 -41.61 -3.32 -34.13
CA LEU A 572 -40.99 -3.17 -32.81
C LEU A 572 -41.19 -1.77 -32.23
N LEU A 573 -41.23 -0.75 -33.09
CA LEU A 573 -41.56 0.63 -32.75
C LEU A 573 -43.08 0.83 -32.58
N GLY A 574 -43.93 -0.13 -32.94
CA GLY A 574 -45.39 0.04 -32.89
C GLY A 574 -45.96 0.94 -34.00
N LEU A 575 -45.21 1.10 -35.10
CA LEU A 575 -45.64 1.77 -36.34
C LEU A 575 -46.24 0.75 -37.31
N ALA A 576 -47.05 1.21 -38.27
CA ALA A 576 -47.60 0.32 -39.29
C ALA A 576 -46.51 -0.08 -40.30
N PRO A 577 -46.29 -1.38 -40.59
CA PRO A 577 -45.24 -1.83 -41.51
C PRO A 577 -45.35 -1.24 -42.91
N GLY A 578 -46.58 -0.98 -43.37
CA GLY A 578 -46.84 -0.40 -44.69
C GLY A 578 -46.33 1.04 -44.86
N GLU A 579 -46.07 1.76 -43.75
CA GLU A 579 -45.50 3.12 -43.81
C GLU A 579 -44.09 3.15 -44.38
N VAL A 580 -43.34 2.04 -44.28
CA VAL A 580 -41.98 1.91 -44.83
C VAL A 580 -41.94 2.23 -46.33
N TYR A 581 -42.93 1.74 -47.09
CA TYR A 581 -42.99 1.98 -48.55
C TYR A 581 -43.27 3.45 -48.88
N GLY A 582 -44.12 4.10 -48.08
CA GLY A 582 -44.41 5.52 -48.21
C GLY A 582 -43.16 6.37 -47.97
N GLU A 583 -42.39 6.04 -46.93
CA GLU A 583 -41.14 6.73 -46.59
C GLU A 583 -40.03 6.48 -47.61
N ILE A 584 -39.87 5.25 -48.12
CA ILE A 584 -38.93 4.94 -49.20
C ILE A 584 -39.31 5.73 -50.46
N HIS A 585 -40.59 5.80 -50.80
CA HIS A 585 -41.06 6.55 -51.96
C HIS A 585 -40.85 8.06 -51.77
N ALA A 586 -41.18 8.61 -50.61
CA ALA A 586 -40.93 10.01 -50.26
C ALA A 586 -39.43 10.35 -50.34
N HIS A 587 -38.57 9.48 -49.82
CA HIS A 587 -37.12 9.61 -49.95
C HIS A 587 -36.64 9.55 -51.40
N THR A 588 -37.15 8.61 -52.20
CA THR A 588 -36.76 8.42 -53.61
C THR A 588 -37.21 9.61 -54.46
N VAL A 589 -38.42 10.13 -54.25
CA VAL A 589 -38.97 11.30 -54.95
C VAL A 589 -38.19 12.57 -54.55
N SER A 590 -37.83 12.72 -53.28
CA SER A 590 -36.97 13.82 -52.79
C SER A 590 -35.55 13.76 -53.37
N GLN A 591 -35.05 12.57 -53.74
CA GLN A 591 -33.79 12.40 -54.49
C GLN A 591 -33.97 12.67 -56.00
N ALA A 592 -35.04 12.16 -56.62
CA ALA A 592 -35.30 12.29 -58.05
C ALA A 592 -35.67 13.72 -58.48
N ALA A 593 -36.29 14.52 -57.60
CA ALA A 593 -36.56 15.93 -57.84
C ALA A 593 -35.30 16.82 -57.91
N ARG A 594 -34.10 16.23 -57.71
CA ARG A 594 -32.82 16.95 -57.61
C ARG A 594 -31.80 16.61 -58.70
N GLU A 595 -32.15 15.78 -59.69
CA GLU A 595 -31.34 15.56 -60.90
C GLU A 595 -32.17 15.80 -62.18
N PRO A 596 -31.58 16.34 -63.28
CA PRO A 596 -32.34 16.60 -64.49
C PRO A 596 -32.78 15.30 -65.17
N VAL A 597 -34.09 15.13 -65.32
CA VAL A 597 -34.72 13.99 -66.00
C VAL A 597 -34.34 14.02 -67.50
N ARG A 598 -33.67 12.98 -68.01
CA ARG A 598 -33.42 12.83 -69.45
C ARG A 598 -34.72 12.49 -70.18
N VAL A 599 -35.21 13.43 -71.01
CA VAL A 599 -36.49 13.29 -71.74
C VAL A 599 -36.34 12.58 -73.10
N ARG A 600 -35.13 12.48 -73.68
CA ARG A 600 -34.94 11.74 -74.96
C ARG A 600 -33.49 11.28 -75.17
N ALA A 601 -33.30 10.05 -75.63
CA ALA A 601 -32.01 9.58 -76.16
C ALA A 601 -31.79 10.13 -77.58
N ALA A 602 -30.56 10.55 -77.90
CA ALA A 602 -30.21 11.07 -79.22
C ALA A 602 -30.12 9.93 -80.25
N ALA A 603 -30.79 10.10 -81.40
CA ALA A 603 -30.61 9.26 -82.59
C ALA A 603 -29.55 9.91 -83.51
N PRO A 604 -28.72 9.13 -84.21
CA PRO A 604 -27.58 9.66 -84.94
C PRO A 604 -28.00 10.15 -86.34
N THR A 605 -27.96 11.46 -86.57
CA THR A 605 -27.90 12.02 -87.93
C THR A 605 -26.52 12.59 -88.18
N HIS A 606 -25.95 12.19 -89.31
CA HIS A 606 -24.59 12.50 -89.75
C HIS A 606 -24.36 14.00 -89.93
N GLY A 607 -23.23 14.49 -89.37
CA GLY A 607 -22.74 15.86 -89.52
C GLY A 607 -22.51 16.58 -88.20
N GLY A 608 -21.76 15.98 -87.26
CA GLY A 608 -21.54 16.53 -85.93
C GLY A 608 -20.17 17.21 -85.77
N PHE A 609 -20.17 18.40 -85.15
CA PHE A 609 -19.00 18.95 -84.48
C PHE A 609 -18.60 18.07 -83.29
N ALA A 610 -17.30 17.88 -83.07
CA ALA A 610 -16.77 17.05 -81.99
C ALA A 610 -17.20 17.59 -80.61
N ILE A 611 -17.88 16.74 -79.83
CA ILE A 611 -18.17 17.00 -78.41
C ILE A 611 -16.88 16.68 -77.62
N PRO A 612 -16.42 17.57 -76.71
CA PRO A 612 -15.23 17.31 -75.90
C PRO A 612 -15.36 16.05 -75.04
N ALA A 613 -14.24 15.34 -74.84
CA ALA A 613 -14.19 14.12 -74.03
C ALA A 613 -14.68 14.37 -72.57
N PRO A 614 -15.38 13.39 -71.95
CA PRO A 614 -15.89 13.57 -70.60
C PRO A 614 -14.74 13.67 -69.59
N PRO A 615 -14.82 14.57 -68.58
CA PRO A 615 -13.84 14.59 -67.52
C PRO A 615 -13.92 13.29 -66.70
N SER A 616 -12.77 12.82 -66.25
CA SER A 616 -12.61 11.67 -65.35
C SER A 616 -13.59 11.77 -64.18
N ARG A 617 -14.45 10.76 -64.01
CA ARG A 617 -15.35 10.62 -62.86
C ARG A 617 -14.51 10.49 -61.58
N GLN A 618 -14.25 11.60 -60.91
CA GLN A 618 -14.12 11.62 -59.46
C GLN A 618 -15.53 11.60 -58.90
N VAL A 619 -15.84 10.62 -58.04
CA VAL A 619 -17.07 10.62 -57.25
C VAL A 619 -16.94 11.75 -56.23
N VAL A 620 -17.46 12.92 -56.57
CA VAL A 620 -17.57 14.06 -55.64
C VAL A 620 -18.92 13.94 -54.95
N LEU A 621 -18.87 13.67 -53.64
CA LEU A 621 -20.06 13.64 -52.78
C LEU A 621 -20.67 15.03 -52.68
N ASP A 622 -21.98 15.12 -52.89
CA ASP A 622 -22.76 16.33 -52.67
C ASP A 622 -22.85 16.63 -51.16
N GLY A 623 -22.05 17.60 -50.70
CA GLY A 623 -21.97 17.99 -49.29
C GLY A 623 -23.31 18.45 -48.71
N ALA A 624 -24.17 19.08 -49.52
CA ALA A 624 -25.49 19.51 -49.09
C ALA A 624 -26.44 18.32 -48.85
N ARG A 625 -26.20 17.19 -49.55
CA ARG A 625 -26.93 15.93 -49.36
C ARG A 625 -26.54 15.24 -48.06
N VAL A 626 -25.26 15.31 -47.70
CA VAL A 626 -24.72 14.78 -46.45
C VAL A 626 -25.23 15.62 -45.28
N GLU A 627 -25.06 16.95 -45.30
CA GLU A 627 -25.52 17.85 -44.23
C GLU A 627 -27.01 17.71 -43.90
N ARG A 628 -27.86 17.58 -44.92
CA ARG A 628 -29.31 17.48 -44.70
C ARG A 628 -29.71 16.16 -44.03
N LYS A 629 -29.12 15.04 -44.45
CA LYS A 629 -29.33 13.75 -43.78
C LYS A 629 -28.79 13.77 -42.34
N LEU A 630 -27.71 14.50 -42.09
CA LEU A 630 -27.15 14.67 -40.74
C LEU A 630 -28.07 15.51 -39.84
N ALA A 631 -28.73 16.54 -40.37
CA ALA A 631 -29.70 17.35 -39.63
C ALA A 631 -30.92 16.52 -39.17
N ASP A 632 -31.46 15.67 -40.05
CA ASP A 632 -32.56 14.76 -39.71
C ASP A 632 -32.14 13.78 -38.59
N SER A 633 -30.89 13.34 -38.63
CA SER A 633 -30.32 12.42 -37.63
C SER A 633 -30.09 13.08 -36.26
N ALA A 634 -29.69 14.36 -36.23
CA ALA A 634 -29.52 15.13 -34.99
C ALA A 634 -30.85 15.36 -34.26
N ALA A 635 -31.94 15.58 -35.01
CA ALA A 635 -33.29 15.73 -34.44
C ALA A 635 -33.76 14.42 -33.76
N VAL A 636 -33.52 13.26 -34.38
CA VAL A 636 -33.89 11.94 -33.81
C VAL A 636 -33.12 11.67 -32.51
N SER A 637 -31.82 12.00 -32.49
CA SER A 637 -30.97 11.82 -31.30
C SER A 637 -31.40 12.69 -30.11
N ALA A 638 -31.99 13.85 -30.36
CA ALA A 638 -32.49 14.75 -29.31
C ALA A 638 -33.78 14.21 -28.67
N LEU A 639 -34.71 13.70 -29.49
CA LEU A 639 -36.02 13.19 -29.09
C LEU A 639 -35.93 11.99 -28.15
N LEU A 640 -35.05 11.04 -28.46
CA LEU A 640 -34.78 9.88 -27.61
C LEU A 640 -34.29 10.24 -26.17
N GLY A 641 -33.98 11.52 -25.88
CA GLY A 641 -33.32 12.01 -24.66
C GLY A 641 -34.17 12.15 -23.41
N SER A 642 -35.47 12.31 -23.57
CA SER A 642 -36.42 12.47 -22.45
C SER A 642 -36.65 11.17 -21.65
N ILE A 643 -36.15 10.04 -22.15
CA ILE A 643 -36.54 8.68 -21.74
C ILE A 643 -35.56 8.06 -20.74
N PHE A 644 -34.32 8.52 -20.79
CA PHE A 644 -33.21 8.00 -19.98
C PHE A 644 -32.90 8.92 -18.79
N GLN A 645 -33.79 9.86 -18.45
CA GLN A 645 -33.75 10.55 -17.17
C GLN A 645 -34.36 9.63 -16.12
N GLU A 646 -33.52 9.06 -15.27
CA GLU A 646 -34.01 8.38 -14.07
C GLU A 646 -34.57 9.46 -13.12
N GLU A 647 -35.88 9.37 -12.82
CA GLU A 647 -36.46 10.04 -11.65
C GLU A 647 -35.83 9.41 -10.40
N ASP A 648 -35.00 10.19 -9.71
CA ASP A 648 -34.34 9.83 -8.45
C ASP A 648 -35.39 9.46 -7.38
N PRO A 649 -35.56 8.18 -7.00
CA PRO A 649 -36.55 7.79 -6.03
C PRO A 649 -35.96 7.95 -4.63
N GLY A 650 -36.38 9.02 -3.96
CA GLY A 650 -36.49 9.06 -2.50
C GLY A 650 -35.20 9.39 -1.74
N ARG A 651 -34.95 10.70 -1.54
CA ARG A 651 -34.27 11.16 -0.32
C ARG A 651 -35.13 10.76 0.89
N GLY A 652 -34.82 9.61 1.47
CA GLY A 652 -35.26 9.23 2.81
C GLY A 652 -34.90 10.33 3.80
N ARG A 653 -35.90 10.78 4.53
CA ARG A 653 -35.82 11.80 5.59
C ARG A 653 -34.76 11.38 6.61
N ALA A 654 -33.65 12.11 6.68
CA ALA A 654 -32.64 11.93 7.72
C ALA A 654 -33.29 12.07 9.10
N ALA A 655 -33.10 11.06 9.95
CA ALA A 655 -33.40 11.14 11.37
C ALA A 655 -32.47 12.19 12.03
N PRO A 656 -32.89 12.83 13.14
CA PRO A 656 -32.08 13.86 13.80
C PRO A 656 -30.73 13.28 14.26
N PRO A 657 -29.64 14.07 14.21
CA PRO A 657 -28.31 13.60 14.61
C PRO A 657 -28.29 13.29 16.12
N PRO A 658 -27.64 12.19 16.56
CA PRO A 658 -27.41 11.90 17.96
C PRO A 658 -26.35 12.87 18.55
N THR A 659 -26.43 13.06 19.86
CA THR A 659 -25.50 13.90 20.65
C THR A 659 -24.10 13.29 20.71
N GLU A 660 -23.05 14.12 20.83
CA GLU A 660 -21.61 13.73 20.82
C GLU A 660 -21.23 12.61 21.83
N ASP A 661 -22.03 12.38 22.88
CA ASP A 661 -21.81 11.33 23.89
C ASP A 661 -22.09 9.89 23.40
N GLN A 662 -22.52 9.68 22.15
CA GLN A 662 -22.87 8.34 21.60
C GLN A 662 -21.98 7.87 20.44
N LEU A 663 -20.94 8.62 20.09
CA LEU A 663 -20.00 8.24 19.02
C LEU A 663 -18.87 7.38 19.59
N VAL A 664 -18.73 6.17 19.05
CA VAL A 664 -17.61 5.29 19.38
C VAL A 664 -16.41 5.68 18.52
N SER A 665 -15.23 5.79 19.13
CA SER A 665 -14.00 6.17 18.44
C SER A 665 -13.73 5.21 17.28
N GLY A 666 -13.60 5.75 16.05
CA GLY A 666 -13.38 4.96 14.84
C GLY A 666 -14.64 4.53 14.09
N LEU A 667 -15.85 4.84 14.59
CA LEU A 667 -17.13 4.54 13.91
C LEU A 667 -17.92 5.83 13.60
N ASP A 668 -18.67 5.80 12.49
CA ASP A 668 -19.65 6.86 12.20
C ASP A 668 -20.93 6.69 13.05
N ALA A 669 -21.87 7.63 12.93
CA ALA A 669 -23.08 7.64 13.73
C ALA A 669 -23.97 6.40 13.51
N ALA A 670 -24.06 5.88 12.28
CA ALA A 670 -24.90 4.73 11.96
C ALA A 670 -24.28 3.43 12.52
N HIS A 671 -22.96 3.28 12.39
CA HIS A 671 -22.22 2.13 12.93
C HIS A 671 -22.13 2.16 14.45
N SER A 672 -21.99 3.34 15.07
CA SER A 672 -22.05 3.50 16.52
C SER A 672 -23.42 3.11 17.08
N ALA A 673 -24.50 3.54 16.43
CA ALA A 673 -25.87 3.18 16.82
C ALA A 673 -26.12 1.67 16.71
N LEU A 674 -25.65 1.04 15.63
CA LEU A 674 -25.75 -0.40 15.46
C LEU A 674 -24.94 -1.16 16.54
N LEU A 675 -23.71 -0.74 16.82
CA LEU A 675 -22.87 -1.35 17.86
C LEU A 675 -23.53 -1.27 19.24
N CYS A 676 -24.07 -0.11 19.62
CA CYS A 676 -24.81 0.05 20.88
C CYS A 676 -26.02 -0.90 20.97
N ALA A 677 -26.70 -1.18 19.86
CA ALA A 677 -27.79 -2.14 19.84
C ALA A 677 -27.31 -3.60 20.01
N LEU A 678 -26.17 -3.95 19.43
CA LEU A 678 -25.63 -5.32 19.45
C LEU A 678 -25.01 -5.72 20.80
N VAL A 679 -24.39 -4.77 21.52
CA VAL A 679 -23.71 -5.03 22.81
C VAL A 679 -24.66 -5.50 23.92
N VAL A 680 -25.97 -5.32 23.74
CA VAL A 680 -27.01 -5.69 24.73
C VAL A 680 -27.10 -7.22 24.93
N ARG A 681 -26.67 -8.04 23.96
CA ARG A 681 -26.72 -9.51 24.06
C ARG A 681 -25.40 -10.14 23.64
N PRO A 682 -24.98 -11.26 24.26
CA PRO A 682 -23.75 -11.95 23.89
C PRO A 682 -23.86 -12.74 22.57
N SER A 683 -25.07 -12.94 22.04
CA SER A 683 -25.28 -13.58 20.74
C SER A 683 -26.57 -13.12 20.06
N TRP A 684 -26.58 -13.13 18.73
CA TRP A 684 -27.69 -12.70 17.87
C TRP A 684 -27.95 -13.71 16.77
N ARG A 685 -29.22 -13.96 16.44
CA ARG A 685 -29.55 -14.69 15.21
C ARG A 685 -29.37 -13.79 14.01
N ARG A 686 -29.00 -14.38 12.87
CA ARG A 686 -28.70 -13.61 11.66
C ARG A 686 -29.83 -12.65 11.25
N MET A 687 -31.06 -13.15 11.23
CA MET A 687 -32.25 -12.37 10.86
C MET A 687 -32.50 -11.16 11.79
N GLU A 688 -32.13 -11.24 13.07
CA GLU A 688 -32.29 -10.13 14.01
C GLU A 688 -31.25 -9.03 13.75
N LEU A 689 -30.02 -9.43 13.41
CA LEU A 689 -28.95 -8.49 13.05
C LEU A 689 -29.27 -7.74 11.74
N GLU A 690 -29.82 -8.44 10.75
CA GLU A 690 -30.20 -7.82 9.48
C GLU A 690 -31.29 -6.75 9.66
N ALA A 691 -32.26 -7.00 10.55
CA ALA A 691 -33.26 -6.00 10.92
C ALA A 691 -32.63 -4.78 11.58
N LEU A 692 -31.71 -4.98 12.54
CA LEU A 692 -31.01 -3.88 13.22
C LEU A 692 -30.15 -3.04 12.27
N ALA A 693 -29.45 -3.68 11.32
CA ALA A 693 -28.65 -2.99 10.31
C ALA A 693 -29.54 -2.20 9.34
N ALA A 694 -30.68 -2.77 8.92
CA ALA A 694 -31.64 -2.10 8.05
C ALA A 694 -32.25 -0.85 8.71
N ASP A 695 -32.53 -0.89 10.02
CA ASP A 695 -33.02 0.27 10.78
C ASP A 695 -32.03 1.45 10.77
N GLN A 696 -30.73 1.17 10.61
CA GLN A 696 -29.67 2.18 10.47
C GLN A 696 -29.30 2.50 9.01
N GLY A 697 -29.99 1.92 8.02
CA GLY A 697 -29.68 2.08 6.61
C GLY A 697 -28.37 1.43 6.17
N LEU A 698 -27.87 0.43 6.91
CA LEU A 698 -26.59 -0.24 6.67
C LEU A 698 -26.78 -1.62 6.02
N LEU A 699 -25.82 -2.02 5.21
CA LEU A 699 -25.72 -3.39 4.71
C LEU A 699 -25.10 -4.29 5.80
N PRO A 700 -25.76 -5.40 6.20
CA PRO A 700 -25.37 -6.21 7.37
C PRO A 700 -23.89 -6.65 7.40
N GLU A 701 -23.38 -7.21 6.31
CA GLU A 701 -21.97 -7.67 6.22
C GLU A 701 -20.98 -6.51 6.34
N GLY A 702 -21.23 -5.43 5.60
CA GLY A 702 -20.36 -4.26 5.62
C GLY A 702 -20.35 -3.57 7.00
N ALA A 703 -21.47 -3.63 7.71
CA ALA A 703 -21.59 -3.06 9.04
C ALA A 703 -20.82 -3.88 10.09
N LEU A 704 -20.92 -5.21 10.04
CA LEU A 704 -20.15 -6.11 10.91
C LEU A 704 -18.64 -6.00 10.65
N ASP A 705 -18.24 -5.93 9.39
CA ASP A 705 -16.83 -5.74 9.00
C ASP A 705 -16.28 -4.44 9.57
N THR A 706 -17.04 -3.34 9.45
CA THR A 706 -16.62 -2.02 9.94
C THR A 706 -16.50 -1.98 11.47
N ILE A 707 -17.45 -2.60 12.18
CA ILE A 707 -17.42 -2.73 13.65
C ILE A 707 -16.24 -3.60 14.11
N ASN A 708 -16.01 -4.73 13.44
CA ASN A 708 -14.88 -5.62 13.74
C ASN A 708 -13.54 -4.96 13.47
N GLU A 709 -13.43 -4.15 12.41
CA GLU A 709 -12.22 -3.38 12.10
C GLU A 709 -11.93 -2.34 13.18
N ALA A 710 -12.95 -1.60 13.64
CA ALA A 710 -12.78 -0.64 14.74
C ALA A 710 -12.35 -1.35 16.04
N SER A 711 -12.96 -2.50 16.35
CA SER A 711 -12.59 -3.34 17.49
C SER A 711 -11.15 -3.84 17.42
N LEU A 712 -10.73 -4.32 16.25
CA LEU A 712 -9.36 -4.78 16.01
C LEU A 712 -8.33 -3.65 16.15
N GLU A 713 -8.68 -2.43 15.74
CA GLU A 713 -7.82 -1.26 15.91
C GLU A 713 -7.70 -0.84 17.39
N ALA A 714 -8.76 -0.98 18.19
CA ALA A 714 -8.78 -0.62 19.61
C ALA A 714 -8.15 -1.69 20.51
N SER A 715 -8.48 -2.98 20.29
CA SER A 715 -8.22 -4.08 21.23
C SER A 715 -7.35 -5.21 20.66
N GLY A 716 -7.15 -5.24 19.33
CA GLY A 716 -6.46 -6.34 18.66
C GLY A 716 -7.32 -7.58 18.40
N GLU A 717 -8.59 -7.57 18.80
CA GLU A 717 -9.57 -8.65 18.58
C GLU A 717 -10.86 -8.13 17.91
N PRO A 718 -11.56 -8.94 17.10
CA PRO A 718 -12.83 -8.55 16.51
C PRO A 718 -13.94 -8.45 17.57
N ALA A 719 -14.90 -7.55 17.34
CA ALA A 719 -16.04 -7.34 18.24
C ALA A 719 -17.06 -8.48 18.20
N CYS A 720 -17.14 -9.21 17.09
CA CYS A 720 -18.05 -10.33 16.92
C CYS A 720 -17.56 -11.33 15.85
N GLU A 721 -17.97 -12.59 16.00
CA GLU A 721 -17.60 -13.71 15.12
C GLU A 721 -18.78 -14.67 14.89
N GLY A 722 -18.76 -15.40 13.77
CA GLY A 722 -19.78 -16.40 13.40
C GLY A 722 -20.84 -15.89 12.43
N GLU A 723 -21.54 -16.81 11.77
CA GLU A 723 -22.56 -16.49 10.75
C GLU A 723 -24.01 -16.60 11.26
N ASP A 724 -24.33 -17.64 12.03
CA ASP A 724 -25.59 -17.79 12.79
C ASP A 724 -25.42 -18.86 13.89
N PRO A 725 -25.42 -18.49 15.18
CA PRO A 725 -25.53 -17.13 15.71
C PRO A 725 -24.23 -16.34 15.57
N ILE A 726 -24.34 -15.02 15.43
CA ILE A 726 -23.23 -14.09 15.62
C ILE A 726 -22.95 -13.98 17.12
N GLN A 727 -21.72 -14.25 17.55
CA GLN A 727 -21.27 -14.17 18.94
C GLN A 727 -20.50 -12.87 19.17
N MET A 728 -20.76 -12.18 20.27
CA MET A 728 -20.10 -10.93 20.63
C MET A 728 -18.88 -11.21 21.53
N ASN A 729 -17.74 -10.56 21.26
CA ASN A 729 -16.53 -10.65 22.07
C ASN A 729 -16.57 -9.59 23.19
N GLU A 730 -16.92 -10.01 24.41
CA GLU A 730 -17.08 -9.11 25.55
C GLU A 730 -15.79 -8.39 25.99
N GLU A 731 -14.60 -8.98 25.76
CA GLU A 731 -13.32 -8.37 26.13
C GLU A 731 -12.97 -7.26 25.13
N ALA A 732 -13.08 -7.55 23.83
CA ALA A 732 -12.84 -6.59 22.76
C ALA A 732 -13.81 -5.39 22.81
N LEU A 733 -15.10 -5.65 23.13
CA LEU A 733 -16.12 -4.61 23.26
C LEU A 733 -15.90 -3.68 24.47
N LYS A 734 -15.33 -4.17 25.57
CA LYS A 734 -15.00 -3.32 26.73
C LYS A 734 -13.90 -2.32 26.40
N GLU A 735 -12.91 -2.72 25.62
CA GLU A 735 -11.81 -1.86 25.19
C GLU A 735 -12.24 -0.89 24.09
N LEU A 736 -13.14 -1.30 23.19
CA LEU A 736 -13.69 -0.44 22.14
C LEU A 736 -14.64 0.65 22.68
N LEU A 737 -15.33 0.40 23.79
CA LEU A 737 -16.28 1.32 24.42
C LEU A 737 -15.67 2.14 25.59
N ALA A 738 -14.39 1.95 25.88
CA ALA A 738 -13.64 2.69 26.91
C ALA A 738 -13.09 4.02 26.37
#